data_AF-A0A7V5Z0I6-F1
#
_entry.id   AF-A0A7V5Z0I6-F1
#
_cell.length_a   1.000
_cell.length_b   1.000
_cell.length_c   1.000
_cell.angle_alpha   90.00
_cell.angle_beta   90.00
_cell.angle_gamma   90.00
#
_symmetry.space_group_name_H-M   'P 1'
#
loop_
_entity.id
_entity.type
_entity.pdbx_description
1 polymer ?
#
loop_
_entity_poly.entity_id
_entity_poly.type
_entity_poly.pdbx_seq_one_letter_code
_entity_poly.pdbx_strand_id
1 'polypeptide(L)'
;MSRYIATAAIRGANRIVQEADAMLQKALQELGPDTPVAFTNTAYYLPTILGFTGMEVSKLGDLKPVIEYAKGLLHPVPGDKNWLPYLGETLDCGAATLLAEEAIEGIRFARGLEPQIITWGGTYGTGGSFTSPEFAKEAEGPARLNGPIDDIQLRAWGIQLVDGRMPGFAAIVGAARSNEAAVQIVRELQKRNILVFLSGNVNGRSIIHQLMEEGVEMGYDTYIVPFGTDTISAIYALGFATRSALTFGGMKGGQIREILLYNKFRVFAFVLALGEVDDLKYATAAGAINYGFPTLADTVIPQITPTGITRYEHVVSMPWDDIEGDTDTEKARRFVQRAIEVRGVRIKITEVPIPVPYGSAFEGERVRRQDMRIEFGGKESRCFEYLKMADFDAVEDGKVTVVGPTFDQVPEGGAMDLGIVVEVAGRKMQEDFEPVLERQIHYFINGASGIQHIGQRDIAWIRISKAAAQKGFNLEHFGKILHARFHADFGAIVDKVQVTLYTEPAKVEEWLGKAREAYNQRNIRLADMTDESVEEFYSCTLCQSFAPNHVCVVSPERLGLCGAYNWLDCKASHQINPTGPNQPIKKGTCLDPTYGIFEGVNQFVYQNSHQTVSNVTMYSIMRDPMTACGCFECIAMVIPEANGIMVVSREDPSMTPAGMTFSTLAGMAGGGLQTPGVMGVGKYYLLSRKFISADGGFKRVVWMSSFLKESMAEELKAVAEREGDPDLIDKIADERVATTVDELLPFLEEKGHPALTMDPLF
;
A
#
# COMPACT_ATOMS: atom_id res chain seq x y z
N MET A 1 -12.02 -39.38 6.11
CA MET A 1 -12.00 -38.26 7.07
C MET A 1 -11.78 -38.82 8.47
N SER A 2 -11.18 -38.06 9.40
CA SER A 2 -10.98 -38.49 10.78
C SER A 2 -12.26 -38.36 11.60
N ARG A 3 -12.67 -39.43 12.29
CA ARG A 3 -13.91 -39.44 13.08
C ARG A 3 -13.82 -38.46 14.23
N TYR A 4 -12.65 -38.40 14.87
CA TYR A 4 -12.38 -37.49 15.97
C TYR A 4 -12.60 -36.02 15.57
N ILE A 5 -12.05 -35.61 14.42
CA ILE A 5 -12.17 -34.22 13.94
C ILE A 5 -13.63 -33.87 13.68
N ALA A 6 -14.37 -34.75 13.00
CA ALA A 6 -15.77 -34.51 12.72
C ALA A 6 -16.63 -34.48 13.98
N THR A 7 -16.40 -35.39 14.92
CA THR A 7 -17.06 -35.39 16.22
C THR A 7 -16.80 -34.09 16.98
N ALA A 8 -15.55 -33.62 17.02
CA ALA A 8 -15.18 -32.38 17.69
C ALA A 8 -15.79 -31.14 17.02
N ALA A 9 -15.69 -31.05 15.68
CA ALA A 9 -16.24 -29.94 14.91
C ALA A 9 -17.77 -29.86 15.01
N ILE A 10 -18.48 -30.99 14.90
CA ILE A 10 -19.95 -31.03 15.02
C ILE A 10 -20.39 -30.67 16.44
N ARG A 11 -19.65 -31.13 17.46
CA ARG A 11 -19.93 -30.76 18.87
C ARG A 11 -19.70 -29.27 19.12
N GLY A 12 -18.61 -28.71 18.59
CA GLY A 12 -18.31 -27.28 18.64
C GLY A 12 -19.39 -26.44 17.95
N ALA A 13 -19.80 -26.83 16.74
CA ALA A 13 -20.84 -26.17 15.95
C ALA A 13 -22.19 -26.13 16.69
N ASN A 14 -22.63 -27.27 17.24
CA ASN A 14 -23.87 -27.33 18.01
C ASN A 14 -23.82 -26.40 19.24
N ARG A 15 -22.68 -26.36 19.94
CA ARG A 15 -22.50 -25.50 21.12
C ARG A 15 -22.53 -24.01 20.76
N ILE A 16 -21.77 -23.59 19.76
CA ILE A 16 -21.65 -22.16 19.42
C ILE A 16 -22.94 -21.60 18.81
N VAL A 17 -23.68 -22.39 18.03
CA VAL A 17 -24.99 -21.97 17.49
C VAL A 17 -26.01 -21.78 18.62
N GLN A 18 -26.01 -22.67 19.62
CA GLN A 18 -26.86 -22.51 20.81
C GLN A 18 -26.48 -21.27 21.63
N GLU A 19 -25.18 -21.02 21.78
CA GLU A 19 -24.66 -19.84 22.48
C GLU A 19 -25.04 -18.55 21.73
N ALA A 20 -24.90 -18.51 20.41
CA ALA A 20 -25.29 -17.39 19.56
C ALA A 20 -26.80 -17.11 19.66
N ASP A 21 -27.65 -18.14 19.63
CA ASP A 21 -29.10 -17.98 19.80
C ASP A 21 -29.44 -17.42 21.19
N ALA A 22 -28.87 -17.98 22.26
CA ALA A 22 -29.09 -17.49 23.62
C ALA A 22 -28.63 -16.04 23.79
N MET A 23 -27.48 -15.68 23.20
CA MET A 23 -26.95 -14.32 23.22
C MET A 23 -27.82 -13.36 22.41
N LEU A 24 -28.36 -13.79 21.27
CA LEU A 24 -29.30 -13.02 20.46
C LEU A 24 -30.61 -12.78 21.21
N GLN A 25 -31.22 -13.82 21.80
CA GLN A 25 -32.47 -13.66 22.56
C GLN A 25 -32.29 -12.68 23.72
N LYS A 26 -31.16 -12.75 24.42
CA LYS A 26 -30.83 -11.80 25.48
C LYS A 26 -30.65 -10.38 24.96
N ALA A 27 -29.88 -10.19 23.88
CA ALA A 27 -29.67 -8.88 23.27
C ALA A 27 -30.97 -8.25 22.76
N LEU A 28 -31.87 -9.03 22.17
CA LEU A 28 -33.19 -8.57 21.71
C LEU A 28 -34.08 -8.10 22.86
N GLN A 29 -34.00 -8.76 24.03
CA GLN A 29 -34.74 -8.35 25.22
C GLN A 29 -34.16 -7.08 25.86
N GLU A 30 -32.83 -6.96 25.87
CA GLU A 30 -32.12 -5.85 26.54
C GLU A 30 -32.06 -4.57 25.70
N LEU A 31 -31.77 -4.69 24.41
CA LEU A 31 -31.48 -3.56 23.50
C LEU A 31 -32.63 -3.27 22.52
N GLY A 32 -33.47 -4.28 22.26
CA GLY A 32 -34.56 -4.22 21.29
C GLY A 32 -34.18 -4.72 19.88
N PRO A 33 -35.16 -5.06 19.02
CA PRO A 33 -34.91 -5.61 17.69
C PRO A 33 -34.35 -4.59 16.68
N ASP A 34 -34.57 -3.29 16.90
CA ASP A 34 -34.16 -2.23 15.98
C ASP A 34 -32.79 -1.62 16.31
N THR A 35 -32.06 -2.18 17.28
CA THR A 35 -30.68 -1.76 17.57
C THR A 35 -29.80 -2.02 16.35
N PRO A 36 -29.06 -1.01 15.85
CA PRO A 36 -28.17 -1.16 14.71
C PRO A 36 -27.06 -2.19 14.95
N VAL A 37 -26.74 -2.94 13.90
CA VAL A 37 -25.60 -3.87 13.85
C VAL A 37 -24.79 -3.48 12.61
N ALA A 38 -23.53 -3.08 12.81
CA ALA A 38 -22.64 -2.73 11.71
C ALA A 38 -21.18 -2.97 12.12
N PHE A 39 -20.40 -3.55 11.21
CA PHE A 39 -18.94 -3.53 11.28
C PHE A 39 -18.40 -2.20 10.77
N THR A 40 -17.16 -1.89 11.13
CA THR A 40 -16.51 -0.62 10.79
C THR A 40 -16.29 -0.50 9.28
N ASN A 41 -16.73 0.63 8.70
CA ASN A 41 -16.45 1.06 7.33
C ASN A 41 -16.57 -0.04 6.27
N THR A 42 -17.64 -0.83 6.31
CA THR A 42 -17.94 -1.85 5.30
C THR A 42 -19.28 -1.60 4.62
N ALA A 43 -19.31 -1.77 3.29
CA ALA A 43 -20.53 -1.76 2.48
C ALA A 43 -21.17 -3.16 2.38
N TYR A 44 -20.60 -4.17 3.04
CA TYR A 44 -20.99 -5.58 2.92
C TYR A 44 -21.67 -6.13 4.18
N TYR A 45 -22.29 -5.26 5.00
CA TYR A 45 -23.01 -5.64 6.22
C TYR A 45 -22.16 -6.55 7.14
N LEU A 46 -22.67 -7.74 7.48
CA LEU A 46 -21.90 -8.84 8.05
C LEU A 46 -21.45 -9.75 6.89
N PRO A 47 -20.17 -9.68 6.47
CA PRO A 47 -19.79 -10.16 5.14
C PRO A 47 -19.88 -11.67 4.94
N THR A 48 -19.62 -12.47 5.97
CA THR A 48 -19.68 -13.94 5.88
C THR A 48 -21.15 -14.38 5.74
N ILE A 49 -22.05 -13.83 6.54
CA ILE A 49 -23.50 -14.03 6.47
C ILE A 49 -24.00 -13.59 5.10
N LEU A 50 -23.64 -12.38 4.65
CA LEU A 50 -24.02 -11.88 3.32
C LEU A 50 -23.53 -12.83 2.21
N GLY A 51 -22.29 -13.31 2.30
CA GLY A 51 -21.73 -14.23 1.32
C GLY A 51 -22.45 -15.58 1.27
N PHE A 52 -22.72 -16.17 2.44
CA PHE A 52 -23.37 -17.48 2.55
C PHE A 52 -24.87 -17.46 2.23
N THR A 53 -25.60 -16.47 2.73
CA THR A 53 -27.07 -16.48 2.71
C THR A 53 -27.68 -15.40 1.83
N GLY A 54 -26.93 -14.34 1.52
CA GLY A 54 -27.46 -13.15 0.85
C GLY A 54 -28.28 -12.24 1.77
N MET A 55 -28.35 -12.55 3.07
CA MET A 55 -29.09 -11.73 4.04
C MET A 55 -28.30 -10.49 4.41
N GLU A 56 -28.94 -9.33 4.25
CA GLU A 56 -28.40 -8.02 4.65
C GLU A 56 -28.77 -7.76 6.12
N VAL A 57 -27.79 -7.91 7.03
CA VAL A 57 -27.98 -7.69 8.47
C VAL A 57 -27.63 -6.24 8.80
N SER A 58 -28.63 -5.46 9.20
CA SER A 58 -28.47 -4.06 9.59
C SER A 58 -28.86 -3.77 11.05
N LYS A 59 -29.62 -4.68 11.66
CA LYS A 59 -30.09 -4.58 13.05
C LYS A 59 -30.19 -5.95 13.72
N LEU A 60 -30.29 -5.97 15.05
CA LEU A 60 -30.35 -7.20 15.84
C LEU A 60 -31.50 -8.13 15.41
N GLY A 61 -32.65 -7.58 15.02
CA GLY A 61 -33.80 -8.36 14.54
C GLY A 61 -33.50 -9.21 13.31
N ASP A 62 -32.57 -8.76 12.45
CA ASP A 62 -32.21 -9.41 11.19
C ASP A 62 -31.36 -10.68 11.42
N LEU A 63 -30.77 -10.85 12.63
CA LEU A 63 -29.99 -12.04 12.98
C LEU A 63 -30.87 -13.27 13.27
N LYS A 64 -32.16 -13.11 13.56
CA LYS A 64 -33.07 -14.25 13.80
C LYS A 64 -33.11 -15.24 12.61
N PRO A 65 -33.41 -14.81 11.38
CA PRO A 65 -33.39 -15.72 10.23
C PRO A 65 -32.00 -16.32 9.96
N VAL A 66 -30.91 -15.63 10.30
CA VAL A 66 -29.55 -16.14 10.17
C VAL A 66 -29.31 -17.32 11.13
N ILE A 67 -29.69 -17.19 12.40
CA ILE A 67 -29.56 -18.26 13.40
C ILE A 67 -30.43 -19.47 13.03
N GLU A 68 -31.64 -19.25 12.53
CA GLU A 68 -32.50 -20.35 12.05
C GLU A 68 -31.91 -21.06 10.83
N TYR A 69 -31.28 -20.33 9.91
CA TYR A 69 -30.55 -20.93 8.80
C TYR A 69 -29.35 -21.75 9.30
N ALA A 70 -28.57 -21.23 10.25
CA ALA A 70 -27.44 -21.94 10.86
C ALA A 70 -27.89 -23.23 11.58
N LYS A 71 -29.02 -23.22 12.30
CA LYS A 71 -29.61 -24.42 12.93
C LYS A 71 -29.96 -25.49 11.88
N GLY A 72 -30.42 -25.09 10.70
CA GLY A 72 -30.72 -25.99 9.59
C GLY A 72 -29.52 -26.72 8.99
N LEU A 73 -28.30 -26.22 9.23
CA LEU A 73 -27.03 -26.82 8.78
C LEU A 73 -26.40 -27.75 9.83
N LEU A 74 -26.97 -27.84 11.04
CA LEU A 74 -26.45 -28.69 12.10
C LEU A 74 -26.80 -30.16 11.86
N HIS A 75 -25.81 -31.02 12.09
CA HIS A 75 -25.93 -32.47 11.98
C HIS A 75 -25.69 -33.14 13.33
N PRO A 76 -26.21 -34.36 13.56
CA PRO A 76 -25.94 -35.13 14.76
C PRO A 76 -24.48 -35.58 14.81
N VAL A 77 -23.92 -35.71 16.03
CA VAL A 77 -22.57 -36.23 16.23
C VAL A 77 -22.48 -37.68 15.71
N PRO A 78 -21.42 -38.05 14.95
CA PRO A 78 -21.25 -39.40 14.45
C PRO A 78 -21.26 -40.45 15.57
N GLY A 79 -22.08 -41.49 15.41
CA GLY A 79 -22.23 -42.57 16.39
C GLY A 79 -20.98 -43.44 16.58
N ASP A 80 -20.95 -44.20 17.68
CA ASP A 80 -19.79 -45.01 18.05
C ASP A 80 -19.51 -46.22 17.15
N LYS A 81 -20.54 -46.73 16.48
CA LYS A 81 -20.49 -47.93 15.63
C LYS A 81 -21.22 -47.66 14.30
N ASN A 82 -20.62 -48.08 13.19
CA ASN A 82 -21.17 -47.96 11.82
C ASN A 82 -21.54 -46.51 11.41
N TRP A 83 -20.55 -45.64 11.25
CA TRP A 83 -20.75 -44.25 10.79
C TRP A 83 -20.60 -44.12 9.27
N LEU A 84 -21.40 -43.24 8.67
CA LEU A 84 -21.33 -42.89 7.24
C LEU A 84 -20.20 -41.87 6.98
N PRO A 85 -19.78 -41.66 5.72
CA PRO A 85 -18.88 -40.56 5.38
C PRO A 85 -19.51 -39.19 5.71
N TYR A 86 -18.92 -38.47 6.66
CA TYR A 86 -19.47 -37.24 7.28
C TYR A 86 -18.74 -35.95 6.84
N LEU A 87 -17.98 -35.97 5.74
CA LEU A 87 -17.27 -34.76 5.28
C LEU A 87 -18.25 -33.63 4.97
N GLY A 88 -19.32 -33.90 4.21
CA GLY A 88 -20.36 -32.90 3.93
C GLY A 88 -21.00 -32.38 5.22
N GLU A 89 -21.42 -33.29 6.12
CA GLU A 89 -22.04 -32.94 7.41
C GLU A 89 -21.12 -32.07 8.28
N THR A 90 -19.82 -32.39 8.31
CA THR A 90 -18.81 -31.61 9.04
C THR A 90 -18.64 -30.22 8.45
N LEU A 91 -18.65 -30.11 7.11
CA LEU A 91 -18.56 -28.84 6.41
C LEU A 91 -19.81 -27.97 6.58
N ASP A 92 -21.01 -28.56 6.58
CA ASP A 92 -22.26 -27.86 6.88
C ASP A 92 -22.24 -27.31 8.32
N CYS A 93 -21.81 -28.13 9.29
CA CYS A 93 -21.59 -27.68 10.67
C CYS A 93 -20.50 -26.59 10.77
N GLY A 94 -19.46 -26.68 9.94
CA GLY A 94 -18.46 -25.62 9.79
C GLY A 94 -19.09 -24.31 9.30
N ALA A 95 -19.93 -24.34 8.28
CA ALA A 95 -20.67 -23.17 7.81
C ALA A 95 -21.61 -22.60 8.88
N ALA A 96 -22.33 -23.46 9.62
CA ALA A 96 -23.17 -23.06 10.74
C ALA A 96 -22.37 -22.32 11.83
N THR A 97 -21.15 -22.80 12.11
CA THR A 97 -20.21 -22.19 13.05
C THR A 97 -19.86 -20.78 12.61
N LEU A 98 -19.49 -20.57 11.34
CA LEU A 98 -19.11 -19.24 10.84
C LEU A 98 -20.27 -18.24 10.95
N LEU A 99 -21.49 -18.66 10.63
CA LEU A 99 -22.68 -17.82 10.76
C LEU A 99 -22.96 -17.44 12.22
N ALA A 100 -22.77 -18.38 13.14
CA ALA A 100 -22.93 -18.13 14.57
C ALA A 100 -21.84 -17.20 15.13
N GLU A 101 -20.58 -17.39 14.72
CA GLU A 101 -19.46 -16.53 15.12
C GLU A 101 -19.66 -15.09 14.65
N GLU A 102 -20.04 -14.88 13.38
CA GLU A 102 -20.28 -13.52 12.87
C GLU A 102 -21.52 -12.87 13.51
N ALA A 103 -22.55 -13.66 13.83
CA ALA A 103 -23.70 -13.18 14.58
C ALA A 103 -23.30 -12.73 16.00
N ILE A 104 -22.45 -13.50 16.69
CA ILE A 104 -21.93 -13.14 18.01
C ILE A 104 -21.13 -11.84 17.93
N GLU A 105 -20.22 -11.70 16.96
CA GLU A 105 -19.46 -10.46 16.77
C GLU A 105 -20.39 -9.27 16.44
N GLY A 106 -21.41 -9.47 15.60
CA GLY A 106 -22.44 -8.45 15.34
C GLY A 106 -23.17 -8.00 16.62
N ILE A 107 -23.50 -8.93 17.52
CA ILE A 107 -24.11 -8.61 18.81
C ILE A 107 -23.11 -7.88 19.73
N ARG A 108 -21.82 -8.25 19.71
CA ARG A 108 -20.78 -7.56 20.48
C ARG A 108 -20.57 -6.13 20.00
N PHE A 109 -20.59 -5.89 18.69
CA PHE A 109 -20.59 -4.55 18.09
C PHE A 109 -21.80 -3.73 18.54
N ALA A 110 -23.01 -4.29 18.51
CA ALA A 110 -24.23 -3.62 19.01
C ALA A 110 -24.15 -3.27 20.50
N ARG A 111 -23.29 -3.97 21.27
CA ARG A 111 -23.03 -3.72 22.70
C ARG A 111 -21.82 -2.81 22.95
N GLY A 112 -21.11 -2.37 21.90
CA GLY A 112 -19.88 -1.59 22.03
C GLY A 112 -18.70 -2.36 22.64
N LEU A 113 -18.73 -3.69 22.57
CA LEU A 113 -17.66 -4.58 23.08
C LEU A 113 -16.54 -4.81 22.06
N GLU A 114 -16.79 -4.49 20.80
CA GLU A 114 -15.85 -4.61 19.69
C GLU A 114 -15.58 -3.24 19.03
N PRO A 115 -14.36 -2.97 18.51
CA PRO A 115 -13.17 -3.82 18.62
C PRO A 115 -12.70 -3.97 20.08
N GLN A 116 -12.20 -5.17 20.42
CA GLN A 116 -11.76 -5.52 21.78
C GLN A 116 -10.74 -4.51 22.34
N ILE A 117 -10.93 -4.13 23.60
CA ILE A 117 -9.99 -3.30 24.34
C ILE A 117 -8.80 -4.15 24.76
N ILE A 118 -7.59 -3.64 24.56
CA ILE A 118 -6.35 -4.28 25.01
C ILE A 118 -5.66 -3.44 26.08
N THR A 119 -5.32 -4.08 27.21
CA THR A 119 -4.60 -3.45 28.32
C THR A 119 -3.16 -3.96 28.33
N TRP A 120 -2.22 -3.13 27.89
CA TRP A 120 -0.79 -3.47 27.90
C TRP A 120 0.07 -2.27 28.33
N GLY A 121 1.16 -2.55 29.05
CA GLY A 121 2.03 -1.52 29.67
C GLY A 121 3.20 -1.04 28.81
N GLY A 122 3.38 -1.55 27.59
CA GLY A 122 4.41 -1.08 26.65
C GLY A 122 3.82 -0.29 25.47
N THR A 123 4.65 0.04 24.48
CA THR A 123 4.25 0.82 23.28
C THR A 123 3.47 -0.01 22.25
N TYR A 124 2.14 0.09 22.27
CA TYR A 124 1.30 -0.37 21.16
C TYR A 124 1.27 0.70 20.07
N GLY A 125 1.96 0.45 18.96
CA GLY A 125 1.86 1.29 17.77
C GLY A 125 0.57 0.98 17.04
N THR A 126 -0.41 1.86 17.08
CA THR A 126 -1.45 1.86 16.04
C THR A 126 -0.75 2.25 14.74
N GLY A 127 -0.56 1.30 13.82
CA GLY A 127 0.07 1.54 12.52
C GLY A 127 -0.39 2.88 11.92
N GLY A 128 0.57 3.70 11.53
CA GLY A 128 0.37 5.11 11.25
C GLY A 128 -0.25 5.36 9.88
N SER A 129 -1.50 5.00 9.65
CA SER A 129 -2.27 5.64 8.56
C SER A 129 -3.79 5.46 8.56
N PHE A 130 -4.39 4.37 9.05
CA PHE A 130 -5.83 4.14 8.81
C PHE A 130 -6.52 3.26 9.87
N THR A 131 -6.54 3.67 11.13
CA THR A 131 -7.71 3.34 11.98
C THR A 131 -8.84 4.29 11.59
N SER A 132 -10.08 3.79 11.47
CA SER A 132 -11.27 4.63 11.19
C SER A 132 -11.20 5.97 11.94
N PRO A 133 -11.57 7.12 11.32
CA PRO A 133 -11.56 8.43 11.96
C PRO A 133 -12.29 8.50 13.31
N GLU A 134 -13.24 7.58 13.56
CA GLU A 134 -13.95 7.45 14.84
C GLU A 134 -13.06 6.91 15.96
N PHE A 135 -12.09 6.04 15.67
CA PHE A 135 -11.14 5.49 16.66
C PHE A 135 -9.80 6.23 16.68
N ALA A 136 -9.45 6.95 15.61
CA ALA A 136 -8.30 7.85 15.58
C ALA A 136 -8.48 9.11 16.46
N LYS A 137 -9.73 9.46 16.81
CA LYS A 137 -10.05 10.57 17.72
C LYS A 137 -9.82 10.25 19.20
N GLU A 138 -9.66 8.98 19.58
CA GLU A 138 -9.42 8.59 20.98
C GLU A 138 -7.91 8.53 21.31
N ALA A 139 -7.20 9.65 21.15
CA ALA A 139 -5.85 9.78 21.73
C ALA A 139 -5.85 9.76 23.27
N GLU A 140 -7.03 9.80 23.90
CA GLU A 140 -7.24 9.75 25.35
C GLU A 140 -8.01 8.50 25.83
N GLY A 141 -8.28 7.52 24.94
CA GLY A 141 -9.02 6.28 25.25
C GLY A 141 -8.12 5.04 25.45
N PRO A 142 -8.65 3.92 25.97
CA PRO A 142 -7.90 2.69 26.10
C PRO A 142 -7.59 2.08 24.72
N ALA A 143 -6.39 1.51 24.54
CA ALA A 143 -5.97 0.91 23.28
C ALA A 143 -6.92 -0.22 22.84
N ARG A 144 -7.14 -0.36 21.53
CA ARG A 144 -8.03 -1.37 20.94
C ARG A 144 -7.32 -2.21 19.88
N LEU A 145 -7.76 -3.44 19.73
CA LEU A 145 -7.43 -4.31 18.59
C LEU A 145 -8.10 -3.78 17.31
N ASN A 146 -7.68 -4.29 16.14
CA ASN A 146 -8.20 -3.80 14.86
C ASN A 146 -9.65 -4.20 14.61
N GLY A 147 -10.07 -5.40 15.04
CA GLY A 147 -11.36 -5.97 14.65
C GLY A 147 -11.45 -6.22 13.13
N PRO A 148 -12.65 -6.14 12.51
CA PRO A 148 -12.81 -6.35 11.08
C PRO A 148 -12.06 -5.28 10.27
N ILE A 149 -11.37 -5.71 9.20
CA ILE A 149 -10.65 -4.80 8.30
C ILE A 149 -11.65 -3.92 7.54
N ASP A 150 -11.38 -2.63 7.41
CA ASP A 150 -12.21 -1.69 6.65
C ASP A 150 -12.16 -1.96 5.13
N ASP A 151 -13.24 -1.66 4.40
CA ASP A 151 -13.29 -1.90 2.94
C ASP A 151 -12.27 -1.04 2.17
N ILE A 152 -11.91 0.13 2.70
CA ILE A 152 -10.87 1.00 2.12
C ILE A 152 -9.52 0.27 2.14
N GLN A 153 -9.16 -0.34 3.27
CA GLN A 153 -7.92 -1.08 3.41
C GLN A 153 -7.92 -2.36 2.56
N LEU A 154 -9.06 -3.07 2.52
CA LEU A 154 -9.25 -4.22 1.62
C LEU A 154 -8.95 -3.84 0.17
N ARG A 155 -9.50 -2.71 -0.31
CA ARG A 155 -9.26 -2.22 -1.69
C ARG A 155 -7.80 -1.85 -1.92
N ALA A 156 -7.15 -1.20 -0.95
CA ALA A 156 -5.73 -0.84 -1.04
C ALA A 156 -4.82 -2.07 -1.22
N TRP A 157 -5.09 -3.18 -0.51
CA TRP A 157 -4.35 -4.44 -0.72
C TRP A 157 -4.83 -5.25 -1.92
N GLY A 158 -6.04 -5.00 -2.41
CA GLY A 158 -6.67 -5.74 -3.50
C GLY A 158 -5.80 -5.85 -4.75
N ILE A 159 -5.11 -4.77 -5.12
CA ILE A 159 -4.21 -4.77 -6.28
C ILE A 159 -3.08 -5.77 -6.08
N GLN A 160 -2.49 -5.81 -4.88
CA GLN A 160 -1.38 -6.70 -4.55
C GLN A 160 -1.82 -8.17 -4.49
N LEU A 161 -3.06 -8.43 -4.05
CA LEU A 161 -3.67 -9.76 -4.07
C LEU A 161 -3.91 -10.26 -5.50
N VAL A 162 -4.30 -9.37 -6.41
CA VAL A 162 -4.62 -9.72 -7.81
C VAL A 162 -3.35 -9.89 -8.65
N ASP A 163 -2.35 -9.03 -8.47
CA ASP A 163 -1.08 -9.09 -9.22
C ASP A 163 -0.06 -10.08 -8.63
N GLY A 164 -0.35 -10.65 -7.46
CA GLY A 164 0.43 -11.70 -6.81
C GLY A 164 1.61 -11.20 -5.97
N ARG A 165 1.79 -9.88 -5.82
CA ARG A 165 2.78 -9.32 -4.86
C ARG A 165 2.47 -9.69 -3.42
N MET A 166 1.18 -9.81 -3.10
CA MET A 166 0.66 -10.38 -1.87
C MET A 166 -0.05 -11.70 -2.20
N PRO A 167 0.57 -12.88 -2.00
CA PRO A 167 -0.03 -14.15 -2.42
C PRO A 167 -1.34 -14.48 -1.69
N GLY A 168 -1.51 -14.02 -0.45
CA GLY A 168 -2.68 -14.33 0.37
C GLY A 168 -2.41 -13.99 1.84
N PHE A 169 -3.09 -14.69 2.74
CA PHE A 169 -2.94 -14.46 4.18
C PHE A 169 -2.78 -15.76 4.99
N ALA A 170 -2.13 -15.66 6.15
CA ALA A 170 -2.08 -16.69 7.17
C ALA A 170 -2.96 -16.27 8.35
N ALA A 171 -3.98 -17.06 8.67
CA ALA A 171 -4.79 -16.88 9.87
C ALA A 171 -4.17 -17.69 11.01
N ILE A 172 -3.56 -17.01 11.98
CA ILE A 172 -2.96 -17.61 13.15
C ILE A 172 -3.96 -17.59 14.30
N VAL A 173 -4.33 -18.77 14.81
CA VAL A 173 -5.34 -18.93 15.85
C VAL A 173 -4.72 -19.61 17.06
N GLY A 174 -4.59 -18.90 18.19
CA GLY A 174 -4.07 -19.44 19.45
C GLY A 174 -2.79 -18.76 19.93
N ALA A 175 -1.87 -19.55 20.50
CA ALA A 175 -0.57 -19.07 20.98
C ALA A 175 0.54 -20.04 20.60
N ALA A 176 1.66 -19.49 20.14
CA ALA A 176 2.85 -20.25 19.83
C ALA A 176 3.49 -20.80 21.11
N ARG A 177 4.30 -21.85 20.98
CA ARG A 177 5.01 -22.46 22.11
C ARG A 177 5.86 -21.46 22.93
N SER A 178 6.52 -20.53 22.24
CA SER A 178 7.40 -19.51 22.83
C SER A 178 7.25 -18.17 22.11
N ASN A 179 7.74 -17.09 22.72
CA ASN A 179 7.72 -15.76 22.10
C ASN A 179 8.64 -15.71 20.87
N GLU A 180 9.80 -16.35 20.96
CA GLU A 180 10.76 -16.46 19.86
C GLU A 180 10.15 -17.19 18.66
N ALA A 181 9.38 -18.26 18.91
CA ALA A 181 8.61 -18.95 17.88
C ALA A 181 7.55 -18.04 17.25
N ALA A 182 6.79 -17.30 18.06
CA ALA A 182 5.76 -16.38 17.59
C ALA A 182 6.33 -15.32 16.65
N VAL A 183 7.39 -14.63 17.08
CA VAL A 183 8.07 -13.60 16.27
C VAL A 183 8.59 -14.22 14.98
N GLN A 184 9.24 -15.38 15.05
CA GLN A 184 9.82 -16.00 13.87
C GLN A 184 8.75 -16.47 12.87
N ILE A 185 7.63 -17.05 13.31
CA ILE A 185 6.52 -17.43 12.42
C ILE A 185 6.04 -16.20 11.64
N VAL A 186 5.79 -15.08 12.32
CA VAL A 186 5.28 -13.85 11.70
C VAL A 186 6.30 -13.25 10.74
N ARG A 187 7.58 -13.15 11.13
CA ARG A 187 8.64 -12.62 10.27
C ARG A 187 8.84 -13.45 9.01
N GLU A 188 8.71 -14.78 9.10
CA GLU A 188 8.82 -15.66 7.94
C GLU A 188 7.65 -15.52 6.96
N LEU A 189 6.46 -15.20 7.46
CA LEU A 189 5.30 -14.87 6.62
C LEU A 189 5.47 -13.50 5.96
N GLN A 190 5.94 -12.49 6.69
CA GLN A 190 6.19 -11.15 6.17
C GLN A 190 7.27 -11.12 5.08
N LYS A 191 8.40 -11.84 5.25
CA LYS A 191 9.45 -11.98 4.21
C LYS A 191 8.93 -12.51 2.88
N ARG A 192 7.79 -13.18 2.92
CA ARG A 192 7.12 -13.79 1.76
C ARG A 192 5.89 -12.98 1.32
N ASN A 193 5.74 -11.77 1.85
CA ASN A 193 4.61 -10.85 1.65
C ASN A 193 3.25 -11.48 1.95
N ILE A 194 3.19 -12.47 2.86
CA ILE A 194 1.93 -13.07 3.30
C ILE A 194 1.35 -12.20 4.41
N LEU A 195 0.11 -11.76 4.23
CA LEU A 195 -0.63 -11.00 5.24
C LEU A 195 -0.92 -11.87 6.46
N VAL A 196 -0.75 -11.36 7.67
CA VAL A 196 -0.88 -12.14 8.90
C VAL A 196 -2.08 -11.65 9.69
N PHE A 197 -3.02 -12.55 9.98
CA PHE A 197 -4.19 -12.29 10.82
C PHE A 197 -4.05 -13.03 12.14
N LEU A 198 -4.15 -12.31 13.25
CA LEU A 198 -3.93 -12.87 14.58
C LEU A 198 -5.24 -12.94 15.35
N SER A 199 -5.63 -14.13 15.78
CA SER A 199 -6.76 -14.33 16.67
C SER A 199 -6.54 -15.49 17.65
N GLY A 200 -7.50 -15.72 18.54
CA GLY A 200 -7.50 -16.89 19.42
C GLY A 200 -6.55 -16.80 20.61
N ASN A 201 -6.78 -17.72 21.55
CA ASN A 201 -5.90 -17.95 22.69
C ASN A 201 -5.80 -19.43 23.03
N VAL A 202 -4.86 -19.75 23.91
CA VAL A 202 -4.72 -21.03 24.61
C VAL A 202 -4.59 -20.68 26.09
N ASN A 203 -5.54 -21.14 26.91
CA ASN A 203 -5.57 -20.86 28.35
C ASN A 203 -5.44 -19.37 28.70
N GLY A 204 -6.09 -18.50 27.91
CA GLY A 204 -6.07 -17.04 28.12
C GLY A 204 -4.86 -16.31 27.53
N ARG A 205 -3.87 -17.02 26.96
CA ARG A 205 -2.72 -16.42 26.26
C ARG A 205 -2.90 -16.47 24.75
N SER A 206 -2.76 -15.33 24.08
CA SER A 206 -2.83 -15.18 22.61
C SER A 206 -1.43 -14.91 22.04
N ILE A 207 -1.22 -15.25 20.77
CA ILE A 207 -0.04 -14.82 20.01
C ILE A 207 0.10 -13.30 19.98
N ILE A 208 -1.00 -12.55 20.06
CA ILE A 208 -0.98 -11.07 20.15
C ILE A 208 -0.16 -10.65 21.38
N HIS A 209 -0.40 -11.27 22.54
CA HIS A 209 0.38 -10.98 23.76
C HIS A 209 1.87 -11.30 23.57
N GLN A 210 2.19 -12.41 22.91
CA GLN A 210 3.59 -12.81 22.67
C GLN A 210 4.33 -11.80 21.80
N LEU A 211 3.69 -11.29 20.74
CA LEU A 211 4.29 -10.29 19.86
C LEU A 211 4.43 -8.92 20.54
N MET A 212 3.49 -8.55 21.40
CA MET A 212 3.56 -7.32 22.19
C MET A 212 4.72 -7.38 23.18
N GLU A 213 4.88 -8.48 23.91
CA GLU A 213 6.00 -8.69 24.85
C GLU A 213 7.37 -8.51 24.17
N GLU A 214 7.49 -8.89 22.90
CA GLU A 214 8.71 -8.74 22.09
C GLU A 214 8.81 -7.40 21.34
N GLY A 215 7.87 -6.48 21.56
CA GLY A 215 7.87 -5.15 20.93
C GLY A 215 7.69 -5.16 19.42
N VAL A 216 6.99 -6.17 18.87
CA VAL A 216 6.70 -6.24 17.43
C VAL A 216 5.60 -5.24 17.08
N GLU A 217 5.90 -4.33 16.15
CA GLU A 217 4.91 -3.40 15.60
C GLU A 217 3.87 -4.14 14.75
N MET A 218 2.59 -3.96 15.09
CA MET A 218 1.45 -4.59 14.44
C MET A 218 0.52 -3.53 13.86
N GLY A 219 -0.06 -3.81 12.70
CA GLY A 219 -0.97 -2.91 12.01
C GLY A 219 -1.06 -3.21 10.53
N TYR A 220 -1.79 -2.35 9.82
CA TYR A 220 -1.97 -2.48 8.37
C TYR A 220 -0.66 -2.28 7.61
N ASP A 221 0.18 -1.33 8.01
CA ASP A 221 1.44 -1.06 7.32
C ASP A 221 2.43 -2.22 7.45
N THR A 222 2.40 -2.95 8.57
CA THR A 222 3.30 -4.10 8.79
C THR A 222 2.72 -5.43 8.29
N TYR A 223 1.49 -5.47 7.76
CA TYR A 223 0.78 -6.71 7.40
C TYR A 223 0.59 -7.69 8.58
N ILE A 224 0.60 -7.19 9.83
CA ILE A 224 0.32 -8.00 11.02
C ILE A 224 -0.94 -7.43 11.68
N VAL A 225 -2.09 -8.02 11.41
CA VAL A 225 -3.39 -7.47 11.83
C VAL A 225 -3.94 -8.26 13.03
N PRO A 226 -4.00 -7.65 14.23
CA PRO A 226 -4.58 -8.28 15.40
C PRO A 226 -6.10 -8.11 15.44
N PHE A 227 -6.82 -9.21 15.26
CA PHE A 227 -8.28 -9.23 15.18
C PHE A 227 -8.98 -9.31 16.54
N GLY A 228 -8.54 -10.22 17.40
CA GLY A 228 -9.17 -10.47 18.69
C GLY A 228 -8.42 -11.50 19.51
N THR A 229 -8.65 -11.55 20.81
CA THR A 229 -7.97 -12.52 21.69
C THR A 229 -8.66 -13.86 21.76
N ASP A 230 -9.85 -14.01 21.17
CA ASP A 230 -10.62 -15.26 21.18
C ASP A 230 -10.74 -15.88 19.78
N THR A 231 -11.19 -17.14 19.73
CA THR A 231 -11.31 -17.91 18.49
C THR A 231 -12.43 -17.36 17.59
N ILE A 232 -13.48 -16.76 18.16
CA ILE A 232 -14.63 -16.22 17.42
C ILE A 232 -14.16 -15.12 16.47
N SER A 233 -13.20 -14.28 16.90
CA SER A 233 -12.63 -13.22 16.07
C SER A 233 -11.85 -13.72 14.83
N ALA A 234 -11.59 -15.03 14.70
CA ALA A 234 -11.11 -15.62 13.45
C ALA A 234 -12.10 -15.40 12.28
N ILE A 235 -13.37 -15.15 12.58
CA ILE A 235 -14.40 -14.85 11.57
C ILE A 235 -14.04 -13.64 10.71
N TYR A 236 -13.33 -12.64 11.24
CA TYR A 236 -12.91 -11.47 10.48
C TYR A 236 -11.97 -11.83 9.31
N ALA A 237 -11.16 -12.89 9.43
CA ALA A 237 -10.32 -13.39 8.35
C ALA A 237 -11.17 -13.96 7.20
N LEU A 238 -12.24 -14.68 7.54
CA LEU A 238 -13.16 -15.28 6.57
C LEU A 238 -14.11 -14.22 5.96
N GLY A 239 -14.48 -13.20 6.74
CA GLY A 239 -15.14 -12.01 6.24
C GLY A 239 -14.27 -11.23 5.24
N PHE A 240 -12.96 -11.12 5.48
CA PHE A 240 -12.00 -10.55 4.53
C PHE A 240 -11.92 -11.36 3.22
N ALA A 241 -11.82 -12.68 3.32
CA ALA A 241 -11.83 -13.59 2.17
C ALA A 241 -13.14 -13.49 1.36
N THR A 242 -14.28 -13.40 2.05
CA THR A 242 -15.60 -13.25 1.42
C THR A 242 -15.70 -11.93 0.67
N ARG A 243 -15.30 -10.82 1.30
CA ARG A 243 -15.29 -9.50 0.65
C ARG A 243 -14.32 -9.44 -0.52
N SER A 244 -13.21 -10.17 -0.48
CA SER A 244 -12.31 -10.26 -1.63
C SER A 244 -13.03 -10.79 -2.88
N ALA A 245 -13.89 -11.81 -2.73
CA ALA A 245 -14.71 -12.32 -3.82
C ALA A 245 -15.81 -11.33 -4.26
N LEU A 246 -16.45 -10.64 -3.32
CA LEU A 246 -17.50 -9.67 -3.62
C LEU A 246 -16.93 -8.42 -4.33
N THR A 247 -15.79 -7.91 -3.87
CA THR A 247 -15.17 -6.68 -4.39
C THR A 247 -14.39 -6.93 -5.68
N PHE A 248 -13.51 -7.95 -5.71
CA PHE A 248 -12.61 -8.16 -6.85
C PHE A 248 -13.08 -9.26 -7.81
N GLY A 249 -13.85 -10.23 -7.30
CA GLY A 249 -14.45 -11.28 -8.11
C GLY A 249 -15.78 -10.88 -8.75
N GLY A 250 -16.41 -9.80 -8.27
CA GLY A 250 -17.71 -9.31 -8.77
C GLY A 250 -18.89 -10.21 -8.41
N MET A 251 -18.73 -11.13 -7.44
CA MET A 251 -19.82 -11.97 -6.95
C MET A 251 -20.82 -11.16 -6.13
N LYS A 252 -22.05 -11.65 -6.04
CA LYS A 252 -23.11 -11.09 -5.19
C LYS A 252 -23.32 -11.95 -3.94
N GLY A 253 -23.88 -11.34 -2.89
CA GLY A 253 -24.30 -12.08 -1.69
C GLY A 253 -25.22 -13.25 -2.04
N GLY A 254 -25.10 -14.35 -1.29
CA GLY A 254 -25.85 -15.59 -1.52
C GLY A 254 -25.30 -16.49 -2.65
N GLN A 255 -24.31 -16.05 -3.42
CA GLN A 255 -23.60 -16.87 -4.41
C GLN A 255 -22.48 -17.71 -3.77
N ILE A 256 -22.85 -18.51 -2.76
CA ILE A 256 -21.87 -19.16 -1.88
C ILE A 256 -20.90 -20.07 -2.64
N ARG A 257 -21.40 -20.83 -3.62
CA ARG A 257 -20.54 -21.74 -4.39
C ARG A 257 -19.46 -20.97 -5.15
N GLU A 258 -19.82 -19.89 -5.81
CA GLU A 258 -18.93 -19.02 -6.59
C GLU A 258 -17.92 -18.33 -5.67
N ILE A 259 -18.35 -17.85 -4.50
CA ILE A 259 -17.49 -17.21 -3.49
C ILE A 259 -16.46 -18.20 -2.94
N LEU A 260 -16.87 -19.43 -2.60
CA LEU A 260 -15.95 -20.46 -2.10
C LEU A 260 -14.95 -20.89 -3.19
N LEU A 261 -15.41 -21.04 -4.44
CA LEU A 261 -14.52 -21.36 -5.56
C LEU A 261 -13.53 -20.22 -5.86
N TYR A 262 -13.97 -18.96 -5.80
CA TYR A 262 -13.09 -17.81 -5.94
C TYR A 262 -11.97 -17.87 -4.89
N ASN A 263 -12.34 -18.01 -3.62
CA ASN A 263 -11.38 -18.05 -2.51
C ASN A 263 -10.39 -19.21 -2.64
N LYS A 264 -10.87 -20.41 -3.00
CA LYS A 264 -10.03 -21.57 -3.24
C LYS A 264 -8.93 -21.31 -4.27
N PHE A 265 -9.22 -20.59 -5.36
CA PHE A 265 -8.32 -20.42 -6.49
C PHE A 265 -7.58 -19.08 -6.54
N ARG A 266 -8.08 -18.04 -5.86
CA ARG A 266 -7.57 -16.67 -5.95
C ARG A 266 -7.03 -16.13 -4.63
N VAL A 267 -7.48 -16.64 -3.49
CA VAL A 267 -7.01 -16.21 -2.17
C VAL A 267 -6.19 -17.34 -1.56
N PHE A 268 -4.85 -17.24 -1.60
CA PHE A 268 -3.99 -18.30 -1.09
C PHE A 268 -3.85 -18.27 0.43
N ALA A 269 -4.96 -18.47 1.14
CA ALA A 269 -4.99 -18.47 2.59
C ALA A 269 -4.88 -19.85 3.23
N PHE A 270 -4.31 -19.89 4.44
CA PHE A 270 -4.18 -21.09 5.28
C PHE A 270 -4.25 -20.71 6.77
N VAL A 271 -4.61 -21.69 7.60
CA VAL A 271 -4.77 -21.51 9.05
C VAL A 271 -3.60 -22.16 9.78
N LEU A 272 -2.99 -21.43 10.71
CA LEU A 272 -2.02 -21.94 11.68
C LEU A 272 -2.71 -22.02 13.05
N ALA A 273 -3.12 -23.23 13.46
CA ALA A 273 -3.71 -23.49 14.76
C ALA A 273 -2.58 -23.76 15.77
N LEU A 274 -2.33 -22.81 16.67
CA LEU A 274 -1.21 -22.88 17.61
C LEU A 274 -1.68 -23.24 19.03
N GLY A 275 -1.02 -24.23 19.62
CA GLY A 275 -1.32 -24.83 20.91
C GLY A 275 -2.57 -25.72 20.89
N GLU A 276 -3.23 -25.84 22.05
CA GLU A 276 -4.37 -26.76 22.21
C GLU A 276 -5.52 -26.43 21.25
N VAL A 277 -5.99 -27.44 20.53
CA VAL A 277 -7.12 -27.34 19.58
C VAL A 277 -8.39 -27.87 20.25
N ASP A 278 -9.20 -26.96 20.77
CA ASP A 278 -10.51 -27.26 21.35
C ASP A 278 -11.59 -27.47 20.27
N ASP A 279 -12.80 -27.86 20.70
CA ASP A 279 -13.93 -28.12 19.80
C ASP A 279 -14.36 -26.91 18.97
N LEU A 280 -14.22 -25.69 19.52
CA LEU A 280 -14.56 -24.47 18.80
C LEU A 280 -13.55 -24.27 17.66
N LYS A 281 -12.24 -24.38 17.94
CA LYS A 281 -11.20 -24.32 16.90
C LYS A 281 -11.40 -25.39 15.82
N TYR A 282 -11.80 -26.61 16.18
CA TYR A 282 -12.16 -27.64 15.19
C TYR A 282 -13.34 -27.22 14.32
N ALA A 283 -14.38 -26.63 14.92
CA ALA A 283 -15.57 -26.18 14.20
C ALA A 283 -15.26 -25.01 13.25
N THR A 284 -14.53 -23.99 13.73
CA THR A 284 -14.11 -22.84 12.93
C THR A 284 -13.20 -23.27 11.78
N ALA A 285 -12.25 -24.18 12.04
CA ALA A 285 -11.38 -24.74 11.02
C ALA A 285 -12.16 -25.55 9.96
N ALA A 286 -13.22 -26.26 10.34
CA ALA A 286 -14.11 -26.91 9.37
C ALA A 286 -14.79 -25.89 8.45
N GLY A 287 -15.16 -24.72 8.98
CA GLY A 287 -15.63 -23.58 8.20
C GLY A 287 -14.57 -23.05 7.23
N ALA A 288 -13.33 -22.86 7.69
CA ALA A 288 -12.21 -22.43 6.82
C ALA A 288 -11.92 -23.43 5.69
N ILE A 289 -12.08 -24.74 5.93
CA ILE A 289 -11.94 -25.77 4.90
C ILE A 289 -12.95 -25.55 3.77
N ASN A 290 -14.18 -25.05 4.02
CA ASN A 290 -15.14 -24.74 2.95
C ASN A 290 -14.57 -23.75 1.93
N TYR A 291 -13.78 -22.77 2.37
CA TYR A 291 -13.12 -21.78 1.51
C TYR A 291 -11.93 -22.35 0.73
N GLY A 292 -11.59 -23.62 0.95
CA GLY A 292 -10.40 -24.25 0.40
C GLY A 292 -9.13 -23.88 1.14
N PHE A 293 -9.22 -23.41 2.39
CA PHE A 293 -8.08 -23.06 3.23
C PHE A 293 -7.69 -24.27 4.11
N PRO A 294 -6.46 -24.78 3.99
CA PRO A 294 -5.98 -25.87 4.82
C PRO A 294 -5.59 -25.36 6.21
N THR A 295 -5.63 -26.27 7.18
CA THR A 295 -5.23 -25.99 8.57
C THR A 295 -4.02 -26.80 8.95
N LEU A 296 -3.02 -26.14 9.53
CA LEU A 296 -1.85 -26.77 10.11
C LEU A 296 -1.84 -26.54 11.61
N ALA A 297 -1.67 -27.60 12.38
CA ALA A 297 -1.57 -27.54 13.83
C ALA A 297 -0.16 -27.89 14.30
N ASP A 298 0.33 -27.16 15.30
CA ASP A 298 1.62 -27.43 15.97
C ASP A 298 1.51 -28.46 17.11
N THR A 299 0.33 -29.06 17.28
CA THR A 299 0.02 -30.10 18.27
C THR A 299 -0.36 -31.42 17.61
N VAL A 300 -0.33 -32.51 18.40
CA VAL A 300 -0.71 -33.85 17.97
C VAL A 300 -2.22 -33.92 17.77
N ILE A 301 -2.66 -33.86 16.52
CA ILE A 301 -4.06 -34.01 16.13
C ILE A 301 -4.19 -34.98 14.95
N PRO A 302 -5.35 -35.61 14.73
CA PRO A 302 -5.56 -36.41 13.53
C PRO A 302 -5.43 -35.56 12.26
N GLN A 303 -5.06 -36.19 11.15
CA GLN A 303 -4.88 -35.51 9.86
C GLN A 303 -6.03 -35.80 8.88
N ILE A 304 -6.23 -34.91 7.93
CA ILE A 304 -7.12 -35.08 6.78
C ILE A 304 -6.27 -34.85 5.52
N THR A 305 -5.68 -35.94 5.03
CA THR A 305 -4.81 -35.95 3.84
C THR A 305 -5.52 -36.05 2.49
N PRO A 306 -6.78 -36.52 2.35
CA PRO A 306 -7.47 -36.51 1.06
C PRO A 306 -7.53 -35.10 0.46
N THR A 307 -7.45 -34.98 -0.85
CA THR A 307 -7.58 -33.70 -1.56
C THR A 307 -9.01 -33.50 -2.06
N GLY A 308 -9.35 -32.28 -2.49
CA GLY A 308 -10.61 -32.04 -3.20
C GLY A 308 -11.21 -30.67 -2.92
N ILE A 309 -11.43 -30.35 -1.63
CA ILE A 309 -11.86 -29.01 -1.22
C ILE A 309 -10.66 -28.06 -1.16
N THR A 310 -9.63 -28.39 -0.38
CA THR A 310 -8.31 -27.73 -0.46
C THR A 310 -7.51 -28.29 -1.65
N ARG A 311 -6.39 -27.63 -1.97
CA ARG A 311 -5.52 -28.01 -3.09
C ARG A 311 -4.79 -29.33 -2.84
N TYR A 312 -4.22 -29.47 -1.65
CA TYR A 312 -3.56 -30.69 -1.17
C TYR A 312 -4.30 -31.19 0.07
N GLU A 313 -3.62 -31.37 1.20
CA GLU A 313 -4.23 -31.82 2.45
C GLU A 313 -5.19 -30.77 3.03
N HIS A 314 -6.24 -31.20 3.76
CA HIS A 314 -7.13 -30.29 4.48
C HIS A 314 -6.60 -29.95 5.87
N VAL A 315 -6.08 -30.95 6.57
CA VAL A 315 -5.56 -30.81 7.94
C VAL A 315 -4.25 -31.57 8.07
N VAL A 316 -3.20 -30.87 8.50
CA VAL A 316 -1.88 -31.42 8.76
C VAL A 316 -1.50 -31.18 10.21
N SER A 317 -0.96 -32.21 10.87
CA SER A 317 -0.44 -32.12 12.23
C SER A 317 1.08 -32.19 12.16
N MET A 318 1.73 -31.15 12.71
CA MET A 318 3.18 -31.08 12.87
C MET A 318 3.48 -30.74 14.33
N PRO A 319 3.43 -31.73 15.24
CA PRO A 319 3.74 -31.50 16.64
C PRO A 319 5.09 -30.79 16.79
N TRP A 320 5.13 -29.68 17.54
CA TRP A 320 6.30 -28.80 17.58
C TRP A 320 7.60 -29.52 17.96
N ASP A 321 7.51 -30.52 18.85
CA ASP A 321 8.66 -31.31 19.27
C ASP A 321 9.19 -32.25 18.17
N ASP A 322 8.34 -32.66 17.22
CA ASP A 322 8.68 -33.53 16.10
C ASP A 322 9.24 -32.76 14.89
N ILE A 323 9.15 -31.43 14.88
CA ILE A 323 9.73 -30.61 13.83
C ILE A 323 11.26 -30.61 14.00
N GLU A 324 11.96 -31.11 12.98
CA GLU A 324 13.43 -31.08 12.92
C GLU A 324 13.98 -29.65 13.05
N GLY A 325 14.98 -29.45 13.90
CA GLY A 325 15.63 -28.15 14.12
C GLY A 325 16.10 -28.01 15.56
N ASP A 326 17.23 -27.35 15.77
CA ASP A 326 17.85 -27.23 17.10
C ASP A 326 17.30 -26.04 17.90
N THR A 327 16.64 -25.10 17.22
CA THR A 327 16.06 -23.88 17.81
C THR A 327 14.59 -23.71 17.43
N ASP A 328 13.82 -23.02 18.27
CA ASP A 328 12.43 -22.65 17.97
C ASP A 328 12.33 -21.82 16.68
N THR A 329 13.36 -21.03 16.37
CA THR A 329 13.44 -20.25 15.14
C THR A 329 13.53 -21.13 13.89
N GLU A 330 14.34 -22.19 13.92
CA GLU A 330 14.45 -23.14 12.80
C GLU A 330 13.17 -23.96 12.61
N LYS A 331 12.57 -24.41 13.72
CA LYS A 331 11.29 -25.13 13.70
C LYS A 331 10.16 -24.26 13.15
N ALA A 332 10.07 -23.01 13.58
CA ALA A 332 9.12 -22.03 13.05
C ALA A 332 9.26 -21.84 11.53
N ARG A 333 10.48 -21.73 11.00
CA ARG A 333 10.72 -21.63 9.54
C ARG A 333 10.17 -22.83 8.79
N ARG A 334 10.45 -24.05 9.28
CA ARG A 334 9.99 -25.29 8.65
C ARG A 334 8.47 -25.46 8.75
N PHE A 335 7.88 -25.07 9.87
CA PHE A 335 6.43 -25.06 10.06
C PHE A 335 5.73 -24.15 9.03
N VAL A 336 6.19 -22.90 8.90
CA VAL A 336 5.67 -21.94 7.91
C VAL A 336 5.90 -22.44 6.48
N GLN A 337 7.08 -22.98 6.20
CA GLN A 337 7.41 -23.54 4.89
C GLN A 337 6.44 -24.67 4.50
N ARG A 338 6.15 -25.59 5.43
CA ARG A 338 5.19 -26.68 5.18
C ARG A 338 3.78 -26.14 4.97
N ALA A 339 3.36 -25.11 5.70
CA ALA A 339 2.05 -24.48 5.51
C ALA A 339 1.86 -23.93 4.09
N ILE A 340 2.89 -23.25 3.59
CA ILE A 340 2.95 -22.71 2.23
C ILE A 340 2.84 -23.82 1.18
N GLU A 341 3.56 -24.94 1.38
CA GLU A 341 3.52 -26.10 0.50
C GLU A 341 2.13 -26.75 0.45
N VAL A 342 1.51 -26.97 1.61
CA VAL A 342 0.17 -27.56 1.73
C VAL A 342 -0.89 -26.67 1.09
N ARG A 343 -0.76 -25.34 1.19
CA ARG A 343 -1.65 -24.43 0.46
C ARG A 343 -1.36 -24.41 -1.05
N GLY A 344 -0.15 -24.76 -1.44
CA GLY A 344 0.37 -24.71 -2.80
C GLY A 344 0.64 -23.29 -3.27
N VAL A 345 1.08 -22.42 -2.36
CA VAL A 345 1.52 -21.07 -2.72
C VAL A 345 2.90 -21.19 -3.37
N ARG A 346 2.99 -20.79 -4.64
CA ARG A 346 4.28 -20.70 -5.33
C ARG A 346 4.82 -19.29 -5.16
N ILE A 347 5.65 -19.10 -4.15
CA ILE A 347 6.21 -17.79 -3.84
C ILE A 347 7.53 -17.68 -4.58
N LYS A 348 7.64 -16.72 -5.50
CA LYS A 348 8.91 -16.34 -6.10
C LYS A 348 9.64 -15.47 -5.07
N ILE A 349 10.30 -16.11 -4.10
CA ILE A 349 11.14 -15.39 -3.15
C ILE A 349 12.34 -14.88 -3.93
N THR A 350 12.42 -13.57 -4.12
CA THR A 350 13.67 -12.95 -4.58
C THR A 350 14.55 -12.82 -3.35
N GLU A 351 15.55 -13.67 -3.22
CA GLU A 351 16.52 -13.57 -2.14
C GLU A 351 17.39 -12.33 -2.39
N VAL A 352 17.31 -11.37 -1.47
CA VAL A 352 18.10 -10.13 -1.52
C VAL A 352 19.16 -10.24 -0.43
N PRO A 353 20.47 -10.26 -0.78
CA PRO A 353 21.54 -10.58 0.17
C PRO A 353 21.90 -9.37 1.06
N ILE A 354 21.00 -9.03 1.98
CA ILE A 354 21.12 -7.91 2.93
C ILE A 354 20.83 -8.38 4.36
N PRO A 355 21.34 -7.68 5.40
CA PRO A 355 21.22 -8.11 6.79
C PRO A 355 19.89 -7.73 7.46
N VAL A 356 18.97 -7.12 6.72
CA VAL A 356 17.65 -6.69 7.21
C VAL A 356 16.56 -7.43 6.43
N PRO A 357 15.35 -7.59 7.01
CA PRO A 357 14.21 -8.09 6.26
C PRO A 357 13.94 -7.25 5.00
N TYR A 358 13.56 -7.93 3.92
CA TYR A 358 13.21 -7.31 2.64
C TYR A 358 11.82 -7.80 2.21
N GLY A 359 10.96 -6.90 1.72
CA GLY A 359 9.60 -7.18 1.29
C GLY A 359 8.76 -5.92 1.10
N SER A 360 7.62 -6.03 0.41
CA SER A 360 6.74 -4.88 0.12
C SER A 360 6.08 -4.31 1.37
N ALA A 361 5.99 -5.10 2.45
CA ALA A 361 5.49 -4.66 3.76
C ALA A 361 6.34 -3.53 4.38
N PHE A 362 7.59 -3.36 3.95
CA PHE A 362 8.48 -2.33 4.51
C PHE A 362 8.47 -1.02 3.70
N GLU A 363 7.83 -0.99 2.51
CA GLU A 363 7.89 0.16 1.60
C GLU A 363 7.36 1.47 2.19
N GLY A 364 6.42 1.37 3.14
CA GLY A 364 5.79 2.52 3.81
C GLY A 364 6.52 3.02 5.06
N GLU A 365 7.59 2.35 5.50
CA GLU A 365 8.28 2.70 6.75
C GLU A 365 8.86 4.13 6.67
N ARG A 366 8.62 4.92 7.72
CA ARG A 366 9.15 6.29 7.84
C ARG A 366 10.24 6.35 8.90
N VAL A 367 11.46 6.71 8.52
CA VAL A 367 12.57 6.92 9.46
C VAL A 367 12.49 8.34 10.02
N ARG A 368 12.04 8.46 11.27
CA ARG A 368 11.99 9.74 11.99
C ARG A 368 13.38 10.16 12.47
N ARG A 369 13.57 11.47 12.68
CA ARG A 369 14.87 12.06 13.06
C ARG A 369 15.49 11.41 14.30
N GLN A 370 14.66 11.05 15.28
CA GLN A 370 15.11 10.39 16.52
C GLN A 370 15.67 8.97 16.30
N ASP A 371 15.22 8.28 15.25
CA ASP A 371 15.55 6.88 14.93
C ASP A 371 16.57 6.77 13.80
N MET A 372 17.02 7.92 13.27
CA MET A 372 17.89 8.04 12.10
C MET A 372 19.36 7.83 12.45
N ARG A 373 20.04 6.96 11.70
CA ARG A 373 21.50 6.79 11.74
C ARG A 373 22.20 7.80 10.84
N ILE A 374 21.70 7.98 9.62
CA ILE A 374 22.22 8.90 8.62
C ILE A 374 21.15 9.30 7.60
N GLU A 375 21.32 10.49 7.03
CA GLU A 375 20.54 11.06 5.93
C GLU A 375 21.44 11.33 4.71
N PHE A 376 20.92 11.06 3.50
CA PHE A 376 21.54 11.44 2.23
C PHE A 376 20.57 12.30 1.43
N GLY A 377 21.00 13.45 0.93
CA GLY A 377 20.12 14.46 0.34
C GLY A 377 19.49 15.37 1.40
N GLY A 378 18.31 15.89 1.11
CA GLY A 378 17.62 16.83 2.00
C GLY A 378 18.32 18.19 2.06
N LYS A 379 18.30 18.82 3.24
CA LYS A 379 18.81 20.20 3.42
C LYS A 379 20.34 20.28 3.55
N GLU A 380 20.94 19.26 4.15
CA GLU A 380 22.35 19.31 4.62
C GLU A 380 23.30 18.49 3.72
N SER A 381 22.80 17.85 2.66
CA SER A 381 23.59 17.05 1.72
C SER A 381 22.91 16.92 0.35
N ARG A 382 23.61 16.36 -0.64
CA ARG A 382 23.11 16.09 -1.99
C ARG A 382 22.94 14.59 -2.21
N CYS A 383 21.84 14.20 -2.84
CA CYS A 383 21.65 12.81 -3.25
C CYS A 383 20.99 12.73 -4.63
N PHE A 384 21.56 11.89 -5.49
CA PHE A 384 21.00 11.61 -6.81
C PHE A 384 21.02 10.12 -7.16
N GLU A 385 20.12 9.71 -8.04
CA GLU A 385 20.04 8.38 -8.62
C GLU A 385 19.99 8.45 -10.16
N TYR A 386 20.90 7.76 -10.83
CA TYR A 386 21.04 7.82 -12.28
C TYR A 386 21.18 6.42 -12.84
N LEU A 387 20.23 6.01 -13.68
CA LEU A 387 20.31 4.75 -14.40
C LEU A 387 20.61 5.02 -15.88
N LYS A 388 21.57 4.29 -16.43
CA LYS A 388 21.94 4.35 -17.85
C LYS A 388 22.14 2.97 -18.45
N MET A 389 21.78 2.85 -19.71
CA MET A 389 22.19 1.75 -20.55
C MET A 389 23.70 1.84 -20.80
N ALA A 390 24.37 0.71 -20.79
CA ALA A 390 25.78 0.59 -21.12
C ALA A 390 26.00 -0.58 -22.08
N ASP A 391 27.15 -0.55 -22.77
CA ASP A 391 27.54 -1.63 -23.65
C ASP A 391 27.64 -2.95 -22.88
N PHE A 392 27.17 -4.03 -23.51
CA PHE A 392 27.08 -5.34 -22.87
C PHE A 392 28.42 -5.84 -22.30
N ASP A 393 29.53 -5.51 -22.95
CA ASP A 393 30.88 -5.90 -22.56
C ASP A 393 31.51 -4.95 -21.53
N ALA A 394 30.96 -3.75 -21.35
CA ALA A 394 31.42 -2.78 -20.37
C ALA A 394 30.83 -3.01 -18.96
N VAL A 395 29.73 -3.77 -18.86
CA VAL A 395 29.03 -4.07 -17.60
C VAL A 395 29.48 -5.42 -17.05
N GLU A 396 29.97 -5.40 -15.80
CA GLU A 396 30.23 -6.60 -15.00
C GLU A 396 29.03 -6.87 -14.08
N ASP A 397 28.30 -7.94 -14.35
CA ASP A 397 27.06 -8.26 -13.62
C ASP A 397 27.33 -8.54 -12.14
N GLY A 398 26.50 -7.96 -11.26
CA GLY A 398 26.60 -8.10 -9.81
C GLY A 398 27.69 -7.25 -9.15
N LYS A 399 28.46 -6.48 -9.92
CA LYS A 399 29.50 -5.61 -9.37
C LYS A 399 28.90 -4.42 -8.63
N VAL A 400 29.25 -4.30 -7.36
CA VAL A 400 28.93 -3.14 -6.51
C VAL A 400 30.22 -2.48 -6.07
N THR A 401 30.36 -1.17 -6.32
CA THR A 401 31.55 -0.39 -5.93
C THR A 401 31.13 0.81 -5.09
N VAL A 402 31.81 1.07 -3.98
CA VAL A 402 31.66 2.30 -3.18
C VAL A 402 32.91 3.16 -3.39
N VAL A 403 32.74 4.37 -3.89
CA VAL A 403 33.81 5.33 -4.20
C VAL A 403 33.70 6.51 -3.24
N GLY A 404 34.57 6.53 -2.24
CA GLY A 404 34.61 7.54 -1.18
C GLY A 404 34.45 6.94 0.20
N PRO A 405 34.35 7.77 1.25
CA PRO A 405 34.17 7.31 2.62
C PRO A 405 32.82 6.62 2.83
N THR A 406 32.74 5.72 3.80
CA THR A 406 31.47 5.18 4.31
C THR A 406 30.93 6.06 5.43
N PHE A 407 29.67 5.85 5.81
CA PHE A 407 29.05 6.62 6.89
C PHE A 407 29.45 6.18 8.30
N ASP A 408 30.30 5.18 8.44
CA ASP A 408 30.71 4.62 9.75
C ASP A 408 31.32 5.70 10.66
N GLN A 409 32.01 6.67 10.07
CA GLN A 409 32.67 7.78 10.76
C GLN A 409 31.80 9.04 10.88
N VAL A 410 30.63 9.05 10.24
CA VAL A 410 29.67 10.16 10.34
C VAL A 410 28.92 10.02 11.66
N PRO A 411 28.82 11.09 12.48
CA PRO A 411 28.05 11.06 13.73
C PRO A 411 26.62 10.58 13.51
N GLU A 412 26.05 9.95 14.53
CA GLU A 412 24.66 9.51 14.50
C GLU A 412 23.71 10.70 14.24
N GLY A 413 22.79 10.52 13.28
CA GLY A 413 21.89 11.58 12.84
C GLY A 413 22.54 12.65 11.95
N GLY A 414 23.77 12.43 11.48
CA GLY A 414 24.45 13.29 10.51
C GLY A 414 23.92 13.11 9.08
N ALA A 415 24.50 13.88 8.16
CA ALA A 415 24.17 13.88 6.73
C ALA A 415 25.44 13.66 5.88
N MET A 416 25.27 13.12 4.67
CA MET A 416 26.36 12.81 3.74
C MET A 416 25.86 12.81 2.30
N ASP A 417 26.73 13.17 1.35
CA ASP A 417 26.38 13.13 -0.07
C ASP A 417 26.36 11.69 -0.60
N LEU A 418 25.45 11.41 -1.56
CA LEU A 418 25.35 10.09 -2.20
C LEU A 418 24.93 10.18 -3.67
N GLY A 419 25.73 9.61 -4.57
CA GLY A 419 25.36 9.37 -5.96
C GLY A 419 25.18 7.89 -6.23
N ILE A 420 23.99 7.47 -6.66
CA ILE A 420 23.69 6.08 -7.05
C ILE A 420 23.71 6.00 -8.57
N VAL A 421 24.77 5.43 -9.15
CA VAL A 421 24.87 5.22 -10.60
C VAL A 421 24.65 3.74 -10.91
N VAL A 422 23.62 3.45 -11.69
CA VAL A 422 23.22 2.10 -12.09
C VAL A 422 23.46 1.94 -13.58
N GLU A 423 24.32 1.00 -13.95
CA GLU A 423 24.59 0.65 -15.33
C GLU A 423 23.91 -0.68 -15.65
N VAL A 424 23.03 -0.67 -16.64
CA VAL A 424 22.29 -1.86 -17.08
C VAL A 424 22.63 -2.21 -18.52
N ALA A 425 22.68 -3.51 -18.81
CA ALA A 425 22.82 -3.98 -20.18
C ALA A 425 21.86 -5.16 -20.42
N GLY A 426 21.34 -5.24 -21.64
CA GLY A 426 20.58 -6.40 -22.07
C GLY A 426 20.16 -6.33 -23.52
N ARG A 427 19.88 -7.48 -24.14
CA ARG A 427 19.61 -7.56 -25.58
C ARG A 427 18.36 -6.83 -26.03
N LYS A 428 17.40 -6.68 -25.12
CA LYS A 428 16.14 -5.95 -25.36
C LYS A 428 16.13 -4.59 -24.66
N MET A 429 17.20 -4.22 -23.97
CA MET A 429 17.32 -2.92 -23.31
C MET A 429 17.40 -1.81 -24.36
N GLN A 430 16.76 -0.69 -24.09
CA GLN A 430 16.72 0.50 -24.93
C GLN A 430 16.84 1.74 -24.05
N GLU A 431 17.39 2.84 -24.57
CA GLU A 431 17.49 4.11 -23.84
C GLU A 431 16.12 4.60 -23.33
N ASP A 432 15.05 4.33 -24.09
CA ASP A 432 13.67 4.69 -23.71
C ASP A 432 13.17 3.94 -22.45
N PHE A 433 13.85 2.86 -22.03
CA PHE A 433 13.51 2.12 -20.81
C PHE A 433 14.26 2.65 -19.58
N GLU A 434 15.27 3.50 -19.75
CA GLU A 434 16.06 4.03 -18.63
C GLU A 434 15.20 4.74 -17.58
N PRO A 435 14.28 5.66 -17.92
CA PRO A 435 13.50 6.38 -16.91
C PRO A 435 12.54 5.44 -16.15
N VAL A 436 12.02 4.42 -16.85
CA VAL A 436 11.12 3.41 -16.26
C VAL A 436 11.84 2.58 -15.21
N LEU A 437 13.07 2.14 -15.51
CA LEU A 437 13.91 1.38 -14.60
C LEU A 437 14.46 2.25 -13.46
N GLU A 438 14.89 3.48 -13.77
CA GLU A 438 15.41 4.45 -12.78
C GLU A 438 14.39 4.67 -11.66
N ARG A 439 13.10 4.80 -11.99
CA ARG A 439 12.06 4.97 -10.97
C ARG A 439 11.91 3.79 -10.03
N GLN A 440 12.27 2.57 -10.45
CA GLN A 440 12.15 1.39 -9.61
C GLN A 440 13.15 1.42 -8.45
N ILE A 441 14.23 2.21 -8.53
CA ILE A 441 15.18 2.42 -7.43
C ILE A 441 14.44 2.84 -6.16
N HIS A 442 13.44 3.73 -6.28
CA HIS A 442 12.58 4.13 -5.17
C HIS A 442 11.90 2.94 -4.48
N TYR A 443 11.26 2.05 -5.23
CA TYR A 443 10.54 0.90 -4.68
C TYR A 443 11.50 -0.14 -4.12
N PHE A 444 12.57 -0.41 -4.84
CA PHE A 444 13.54 -1.41 -4.47
C PHE A 444 14.25 -1.04 -3.18
N ILE A 445 14.66 0.22 -3.01
CA ILE A 445 15.31 0.67 -1.78
C ILE A 445 14.33 0.67 -0.60
N ASN A 446 13.09 1.13 -0.78
CA ASN A 446 12.07 1.11 0.28
C ASN A 446 11.64 -0.30 0.70
N GLY A 447 11.87 -1.32 -0.12
CA GLY A 447 11.58 -2.71 0.26
C GLY A 447 12.44 -3.24 1.42
N ALA A 448 13.50 -2.54 1.83
CA ALA A 448 14.34 -2.93 2.96
C ALA A 448 13.87 -2.30 4.27
N SER A 449 13.63 -3.12 5.30
CA SER A 449 13.21 -2.64 6.62
C SER A 449 14.24 -1.69 7.25
N GLY A 450 13.75 -0.57 7.76
CA GLY A 450 14.51 0.49 8.38
C GLY A 450 15.17 1.48 7.41
N ILE A 451 14.77 1.46 6.13
CA ILE A 451 15.26 2.35 5.07
C ILE A 451 14.08 3.15 4.51
N GLN A 452 14.27 4.46 4.32
CA GLN A 452 13.29 5.33 3.67
C GLN A 452 13.93 6.00 2.47
N HIS A 453 13.32 5.91 1.30
CA HIS A 453 13.72 6.59 0.07
C HIS A 453 12.56 7.42 -0.48
N ILE A 454 12.76 8.71 -0.70
CA ILE A 454 11.80 9.59 -1.37
C ILE A 454 12.50 10.50 -2.38
N GLY A 455 11.73 11.12 -3.27
CA GLY A 455 12.30 11.86 -4.39
C GLY A 455 12.71 10.92 -5.54
N GLN A 456 13.51 11.46 -6.44
CA GLN A 456 13.94 10.83 -7.68
C GLN A 456 15.09 11.62 -8.32
N ARG A 457 15.74 11.10 -9.37
CA ARG A 457 16.73 11.84 -10.18
C ARG A 457 17.75 12.54 -9.27
N ASP A 458 17.91 13.87 -9.38
CA ASP A 458 18.86 14.67 -8.61
C ASP A 458 18.32 15.26 -7.30
N ILE A 459 17.10 14.87 -6.91
CA ILE A 459 16.43 15.29 -5.67
C ILE A 459 16.06 14.09 -4.80
N ALA A 460 16.79 12.98 -4.94
CA ALA A 460 16.61 11.81 -4.11
C ALA A 460 16.95 12.15 -2.64
N TRP A 461 16.24 11.51 -1.71
CA TRP A 461 16.43 11.71 -0.28
C TRP A 461 16.23 10.39 0.46
N ILE A 462 17.30 9.91 1.08
CA ILE A 462 17.38 8.57 1.68
C ILE A 462 17.74 8.68 3.16
N ARG A 463 17.08 7.89 4.00
CA ARG A 463 17.40 7.73 5.42
C ARG A 463 17.61 6.26 5.78
N ILE A 464 18.58 6.02 6.64
CA ILE A 464 18.86 4.72 7.25
C ILE A 464 18.59 4.82 8.75
N SER A 465 17.83 3.87 9.32
CA SER A 465 17.57 3.81 10.76
C SER A 465 18.76 3.26 11.56
N LYS A 466 18.82 3.59 12.86
CA LYS A 466 19.79 3.02 13.81
C LYS A 466 19.72 1.50 13.88
N ALA A 467 18.49 0.96 13.89
CA ALA A 467 18.26 -0.48 13.96
C ALA A 467 18.79 -1.22 12.72
N ALA A 468 18.60 -0.67 11.52
CA ALA A 468 19.13 -1.26 10.29
C ALA A 468 20.67 -1.25 10.27
N ALA A 469 21.29 -0.13 10.66
CA ALA A 469 22.74 -0.02 10.73
C ALA A 469 23.35 -0.98 11.78
N GLN A 470 22.72 -1.12 12.95
CA GLN A 470 23.16 -2.08 13.99
C GLN A 470 23.11 -3.54 13.52
N LYS A 471 22.16 -3.88 12.65
CA LYS A 471 22.10 -5.22 12.01
C LYS A 471 23.16 -5.41 10.93
N GLY A 472 23.91 -4.37 10.57
CA GLY A 472 25.00 -4.40 9.59
C GLY A 472 24.64 -3.83 8.22
N PHE A 473 23.49 -3.17 8.07
CA PHE A 473 23.14 -2.52 6.80
C PHE A 473 24.14 -1.38 6.51
N ASN A 474 24.61 -1.30 5.26
CA ASN A 474 25.65 -0.38 4.79
C ASN A 474 25.41 -0.01 3.31
N LEU A 475 26.25 0.88 2.76
CA LEU A 475 26.07 1.39 1.39
C LEU A 475 26.05 0.28 0.31
N GLU A 476 26.92 -0.73 0.39
CA GLU A 476 26.97 -1.82 -0.61
C GLU A 476 25.63 -2.56 -0.76
N HIS A 477 24.83 -2.58 0.31
CA HIS A 477 23.52 -3.23 0.29
C HIS A 477 22.53 -2.55 -0.65
N PHE A 478 22.66 -1.25 -0.93
CA PHE A 478 21.88 -0.60 -2.00
C PHE A 478 22.16 -1.26 -3.36
N GLY A 479 23.43 -1.48 -3.68
CA GLY A 479 23.80 -2.15 -4.94
C GLY A 479 23.30 -3.60 -5.02
N LYS A 480 23.36 -4.34 -3.91
CA LYS A 480 22.85 -5.71 -3.82
C LYS A 480 21.33 -5.78 -4.01
N ILE A 481 20.59 -4.84 -3.43
CA ILE A 481 19.14 -4.69 -3.62
C ILE A 481 18.82 -4.45 -5.10
N LEU A 482 19.46 -3.43 -5.69
CA LEU A 482 19.19 -3.04 -7.07
C LEU A 482 19.49 -4.18 -8.05
N HIS A 483 20.65 -4.83 -7.93
CA HIS A 483 21.00 -5.99 -8.75
C HIS A 483 19.95 -7.11 -8.63
N ALA A 484 19.61 -7.55 -7.42
CA ALA A 484 18.66 -8.64 -7.21
C ALA A 484 17.26 -8.33 -7.78
N ARG A 485 16.79 -7.08 -7.60
CA ARG A 485 15.43 -6.68 -7.98
C ARG A 485 15.28 -6.38 -9.47
N PHE A 486 16.26 -5.73 -10.10
CA PHE A 486 16.25 -5.55 -11.55
C PHE A 486 16.22 -6.89 -12.30
N HIS A 487 17.01 -7.88 -11.87
CA HIS A 487 16.95 -9.23 -12.43
C HIS A 487 15.60 -9.92 -12.18
N ALA A 488 15.06 -9.79 -10.97
CA ALA A 488 13.82 -10.48 -10.59
C ALA A 488 12.58 -9.98 -11.34
N ASP A 489 12.49 -8.66 -11.52
CA ASP A 489 11.31 -7.98 -12.06
C ASP A 489 11.47 -7.65 -13.56
N PHE A 490 12.70 -7.37 -14.01
CA PHE A 490 13.00 -6.92 -15.38
C PHE A 490 13.99 -7.83 -16.13
N GLY A 491 14.23 -9.06 -15.66
CA GLY A 491 15.15 -10.02 -16.28
C GLY A 491 14.82 -10.44 -17.73
N ALA A 492 13.66 -10.03 -18.27
CA ALA A 492 13.34 -10.19 -19.68
C ALA A 492 14.03 -9.13 -20.58
N ILE A 493 14.52 -8.04 -19.98
CA ILE A 493 15.07 -6.85 -20.63
C ILE A 493 16.49 -6.56 -20.15
N VAL A 494 16.71 -6.70 -18.84
CA VAL A 494 17.98 -6.44 -18.16
C VAL A 494 18.69 -7.78 -17.96
N ASP A 495 19.84 -7.96 -18.62
CA ASP A 495 20.68 -9.15 -18.54
C ASP A 495 21.86 -8.96 -17.57
N LYS A 496 22.31 -7.72 -17.35
CA LYS A 496 23.41 -7.38 -16.43
C LYS A 496 23.14 -6.08 -15.69
N VAL A 497 23.55 -6.02 -14.43
CA VAL A 497 23.48 -4.81 -13.59
C VAL A 497 24.79 -4.59 -12.82
N GLN A 498 25.33 -3.38 -12.94
CA GLN A 498 26.46 -2.87 -12.16
C GLN A 498 26.03 -1.61 -11.42
N VAL A 499 26.42 -1.49 -10.15
CA VAL A 499 26.08 -0.32 -9.32
C VAL A 499 27.33 0.32 -8.75
N THR A 500 27.46 1.64 -8.90
CA THR A 500 28.51 2.42 -8.26
C THR A 500 27.89 3.49 -7.37
N LEU A 501 28.33 3.53 -6.12
CA LEU A 501 27.88 4.45 -5.09
C LEU A 501 28.99 5.47 -4.82
N TYR A 502 28.75 6.73 -5.14
CA TYR A 502 29.70 7.82 -4.96
C TYR A 502 29.38 8.60 -3.70
N THR A 503 30.37 8.74 -2.82
CA THR A 503 30.28 9.58 -1.62
C THR A 503 31.43 10.56 -1.50
N GLU A 504 32.43 10.46 -2.38
CA GLU A 504 33.48 11.46 -2.53
C GLU A 504 32.92 12.73 -3.21
N PRO A 505 33.00 13.91 -2.57
CA PRO A 505 32.33 15.13 -3.07
C PRO A 505 32.65 15.49 -4.53
N ALA A 506 33.92 15.38 -4.93
CA ALA A 506 34.34 15.69 -6.30
C ALA A 506 33.71 14.73 -7.34
N LYS A 507 33.54 13.46 -6.97
CA LYS A 507 32.91 12.46 -7.84
C LYS A 507 31.39 12.58 -7.85
N VAL A 508 30.79 12.93 -6.73
CA VAL A 508 29.35 13.24 -6.65
C VAL A 508 29.03 14.39 -7.61
N GLU A 509 29.78 15.49 -7.57
CA GLU A 509 29.54 16.64 -8.45
C GLU A 509 29.76 16.30 -9.94
N GLU A 510 30.83 15.55 -10.26
CA GLU A 510 31.11 15.10 -11.63
C GLU A 510 29.94 14.30 -12.22
N TRP A 511 29.43 13.32 -11.47
CA TRP A 511 28.36 12.46 -11.94
C TRP A 511 26.99 13.12 -11.90
N LEU A 512 26.76 14.02 -10.94
CA LEU A 512 25.55 14.84 -10.88
C LEU A 512 25.41 15.69 -12.15
N GLY A 513 26.51 16.28 -12.65
CA GLY A 513 26.51 17.02 -13.90
C GLY A 513 26.09 16.16 -15.10
N LYS A 514 26.67 14.95 -15.23
CA LYS A 514 26.31 13.99 -16.29
C LYS A 514 24.86 13.54 -16.20
N ALA A 515 24.39 13.26 -14.99
CA ALA A 515 23.02 12.87 -14.72
C ALA A 515 22.03 13.96 -15.15
N ARG A 516 22.29 15.22 -14.79
CA ARG A 516 21.46 16.37 -15.19
C ARG A 516 21.41 16.59 -16.70
N GLU A 517 22.52 16.40 -17.40
CA GLU A 517 22.55 16.45 -18.87
C GLU A 517 21.64 15.38 -19.49
N ALA A 518 21.73 14.14 -19.01
CA ALA A 518 20.86 13.05 -19.46
C ALA A 518 19.39 13.31 -19.13
N TYR A 519 19.07 13.83 -17.94
CA TYR A 519 17.71 14.20 -17.58
C TYR A 519 17.15 15.29 -18.50
N ASN A 520 17.96 16.29 -18.84
CA ASN A 520 17.55 17.33 -19.78
C ASN A 520 17.24 16.76 -21.16
N GLN A 521 18.10 15.90 -21.71
CA GLN A 521 17.85 15.22 -22.99
C GLN A 521 16.55 14.41 -22.99
N ARG A 522 16.29 13.66 -21.91
CA ARG A 522 15.04 12.89 -21.73
C ARG A 522 13.81 13.81 -21.75
N ASN A 523 13.89 14.99 -21.15
CA ASN A 523 12.79 15.95 -21.14
C ASN A 523 12.57 16.59 -22.53
N ILE A 524 13.65 16.90 -23.28
CA ILE A 524 13.58 17.50 -24.62
C ILE A 524 12.91 16.55 -25.64
N ARG A 525 13.09 15.23 -25.50
CA ARG A 525 12.54 14.22 -26.43
C ARG A 525 11.01 14.29 -26.58
N LEU A 526 10.30 14.89 -25.62
CA LEU A 526 8.84 15.09 -25.64
C LEU A 526 8.39 16.38 -26.33
N ALA A 527 9.29 17.35 -26.54
CA ALA A 527 8.90 18.72 -26.87
C ALA A 527 8.11 18.86 -28.18
N ASP A 528 8.22 17.88 -29.09
CA ASP A 528 7.52 17.86 -30.38
C ASP A 528 6.14 17.20 -30.33
N MET A 529 5.76 16.57 -29.22
CA MET A 529 4.46 15.89 -29.06
C MET A 529 3.44 16.77 -28.34
N THR A 530 2.24 16.91 -28.92
CA THR A 530 1.12 17.64 -28.28
C THR A 530 0.00 16.71 -27.84
N ASP A 531 -0.83 17.18 -26.92
CA ASP A 531 -2.00 16.43 -26.44
C ASP A 531 -3.02 16.17 -27.56
N GLU A 532 -3.09 17.06 -28.56
CA GLU A 532 -3.90 16.86 -29.78
C GLU A 532 -3.31 15.82 -30.74
N SER A 533 -1.99 15.64 -30.77
CA SER A 533 -1.30 14.75 -31.72
C SER A 533 -1.45 13.25 -31.39
N VAL A 534 -1.89 12.92 -30.17
CA VAL A 534 -2.05 11.53 -29.69
C VAL A 534 -3.52 11.18 -29.50
N GLU A 535 -3.90 9.93 -29.74
CA GLU A 535 -5.27 9.44 -29.48
C GLU A 535 -5.44 8.90 -28.04
N GLU A 536 -4.32 8.60 -27.38
CA GLU A 536 -4.28 7.94 -26.08
C GLU A 536 -3.38 8.71 -25.10
N PHE A 537 -3.87 8.85 -23.87
CA PHE A 537 -3.05 9.20 -22.71
C PHE A 537 -2.65 7.94 -21.96
N TYR A 538 -1.90 8.08 -20.87
CA TYR A 538 -1.59 6.94 -20.00
C TYR A 538 -1.98 7.24 -18.56
N SER A 539 -2.42 6.21 -17.85
CA SER A 539 -2.55 6.26 -16.40
C SER A 539 -1.22 5.96 -15.70
N CYS A 540 -1.15 6.33 -14.43
CA CYS A 540 -0.18 5.77 -13.50
C CYS A 540 -0.85 5.61 -12.12
N THR A 541 -1.03 4.36 -11.68
CA THR A 541 -1.62 3.99 -10.37
C THR A 541 -0.58 3.53 -9.35
N LEU A 542 0.70 3.72 -9.65
CA LEU A 542 1.83 3.23 -8.86
C LEU A 542 1.90 3.85 -7.44
N CYS A 543 1.41 5.07 -7.26
CA CYS A 543 1.32 5.71 -5.94
C CYS A 543 0.09 5.27 -5.11
N GLN A 544 -0.76 4.37 -5.61
CA GLN A 544 -1.92 3.87 -4.85
C GLN A 544 -1.54 3.04 -3.62
N SER A 545 -0.27 2.65 -3.48
CA SER A 545 0.26 2.03 -2.26
C SER A 545 0.13 2.94 -1.03
N PHE A 546 0.15 4.26 -1.19
CA PHE A 546 -0.01 5.24 -0.10
C PHE A 546 -1.08 6.31 -0.36
N ALA A 547 -1.59 6.43 -1.59
CA ALA A 547 -2.70 7.30 -1.95
C ALA A 547 -3.75 6.51 -2.75
N PRO A 548 -4.59 5.66 -2.09
CA PRO A 548 -5.36 4.61 -2.76
C PRO A 548 -6.30 5.08 -3.86
N ASN A 549 -6.87 6.28 -3.73
CA ASN A 549 -7.84 6.82 -4.71
C ASN A 549 -7.17 7.69 -5.79
N HIS A 550 -5.85 7.89 -5.71
CA HIS A 550 -5.14 8.73 -6.65
C HIS A 550 -4.91 7.99 -7.97
N VAL A 551 -5.13 8.70 -9.08
CA VAL A 551 -4.78 8.25 -10.43
C VAL A 551 -4.10 9.42 -11.14
N CYS A 552 -2.82 9.25 -11.50
CA CYS A 552 -2.16 10.20 -12.41
C CYS A 552 -2.64 9.93 -13.83
N VAL A 553 -3.05 10.96 -14.55
CA VAL A 553 -3.28 10.92 -16.01
C VAL A 553 -2.14 11.70 -16.66
N VAL A 554 -1.35 11.00 -17.46
CA VAL A 554 -0.12 11.53 -18.07
C VAL A 554 -0.37 11.72 -19.57
N SER A 555 -0.14 12.94 -20.05
CA SER A 555 -0.23 13.33 -21.46
C SER A 555 1.13 13.88 -21.94
N PRO A 556 1.35 14.00 -23.27
CA PRO A 556 2.57 14.62 -23.78
C PRO A 556 2.89 15.99 -23.16
N GLU A 557 1.87 16.82 -22.94
CA GLU A 557 2.00 18.17 -22.40
C GLU A 557 1.71 18.27 -20.89
N ARG A 558 1.42 17.16 -20.21
CA ARG A 558 1.24 17.07 -18.75
C ARG A 558 1.91 15.80 -18.23
N LEU A 559 3.19 15.92 -17.86
CA LEU A 559 3.93 14.85 -17.20
C LEU A 559 3.32 14.50 -15.83
N GLY A 560 3.62 13.31 -15.33
CA GLY A 560 3.25 12.87 -13.99
C GLY A 560 3.79 13.85 -12.95
N LEU A 561 2.98 14.16 -11.95
CA LEU A 561 3.30 15.15 -10.91
C LEU A 561 4.61 14.86 -10.16
N CYS A 562 5.05 13.59 -10.15
CA CYS A 562 6.33 13.22 -9.57
C CYS A 562 7.51 13.88 -10.27
N GLY A 563 7.43 14.16 -11.58
CA GLY A 563 8.51 14.65 -12.43
C GLY A 563 9.31 13.55 -13.15
N ALA A 564 9.15 12.28 -12.75
CA ALA A 564 9.93 11.16 -13.28
C ALA A 564 9.26 10.43 -14.46
N TYR A 565 7.93 10.46 -14.56
CA TYR A 565 7.19 9.77 -15.60
C TYR A 565 6.56 10.77 -16.56
N ASN A 566 6.99 10.72 -17.81
CA ASN A 566 6.32 11.36 -18.93
C ASN A 566 5.47 10.35 -19.72
N TRP A 567 4.83 10.81 -20.80
CA TRP A 567 3.96 9.98 -21.63
C TRP A 567 4.72 8.80 -22.31
N LEU A 568 5.94 9.02 -22.78
CA LEU A 568 6.78 7.98 -23.37
C LEU A 568 7.20 6.94 -22.32
N ASP A 569 7.53 7.36 -21.11
CA ASP A 569 7.87 6.46 -20.00
C ASP A 569 6.69 5.56 -19.63
N CYS A 570 5.48 6.12 -19.57
CA CYS A 570 4.27 5.34 -19.33
C CYS A 570 4.03 4.31 -20.45
N LYS A 571 4.23 4.71 -21.71
CA LYS A 571 4.12 3.82 -22.88
C LYS A 571 5.15 2.70 -22.83
N ALA A 572 6.41 3.03 -22.54
CA ALA A 572 7.48 2.06 -22.35
C ALA A 572 7.15 1.09 -21.21
N SER A 573 6.74 1.61 -20.05
CA SER A 573 6.32 0.79 -18.89
C SER A 573 5.22 -0.21 -19.25
N HIS A 574 4.21 0.21 -20.03
CA HIS A 574 3.16 -0.69 -20.51
C HIS A 574 3.69 -1.76 -21.47
N GLN A 575 4.65 -1.42 -22.35
CA GLN A 575 5.29 -2.39 -23.25
C GLN A 575 6.10 -3.44 -22.47
N ILE A 576 6.74 -3.03 -21.38
CA ILE A 576 7.48 -3.92 -20.48
C ILE A 576 6.53 -4.84 -19.72
N ASN A 577 5.47 -4.25 -19.13
CA ASN A 577 4.48 -4.97 -18.34
C ASN A 577 3.06 -4.50 -18.69
N PRO A 578 2.34 -5.21 -19.58
CA PRO A 578 0.98 -4.84 -19.99
C PRO A 578 -0.04 -4.87 -18.84
N THR A 579 0.24 -5.60 -17.77
CA THR A 579 -0.58 -5.68 -16.56
C THR A 579 -0.11 -4.73 -15.45
N GLY A 580 0.88 -3.87 -15.75
CA GLY A 580 1.47 -2.94 -14.80
C GLY A 580 0.60 -1.73 -14.48
N PRO A 581 1.12 -0.78 -13.66
CA PRO A 581 0.37 0.38 -13.19
C PRO A 581 0.14 1.45 -14.26
N ASN A 582 0.80 1.33 -15.43
CA ASN A 582 0.64 2.24 -16.55
C ASN A 582 -0.25 1.60 -17.62
N GLN A 583 -1.45 2.13 -17.76
CA GLN A 583 -2.44 1.63 -18.72
C GLN A 583 -2.78 2.70 -19.75
N PRO A 584 -2.92 2.35 -21.04
CA PRO A 584 -3.36 3.30 -22.05
C PRO A 584 -4.82 3.72 -21.78
N ILE A 585 -5.06 5.02 -21.86
CA ILE A 585 -6.38 5.63 -21.75
C ILE A 585 -6.73 6.21 -23.11
N LYS A 586 -7.66 5.58 -23.82
CA LYS A 586 -8.25 6.18 -25.03
C LYS A 586 -9.02 7.44 -24.62
N LYS A 587 -8.72 8.59 -25.24
CA LYS A 587 -9.39 9.85 -24.88
C LYS A 587 -10.91 9.77 -25.06
N GLY A 588 -11.38 9.06 -26.09
CA GLY A 588 -12.81 8.98 -26.40
C GLY A 588 -13.35 10.34 -26.83
N THR A 589 -14.61 10.64 -26.49
CA THR A 589 -15.23 11.92 -26.81
C THR A 589 -14.60 13.06 -25.99
N CYS A 590 -14.13 14.11 -26.67
CA CYS A 590 -13.74 15.35 -26.01
C CYS A 590 -15.02 16.12 -25.61
N LEU A 591 -15.32 16.18 -24.32
CA LEU A 591 -16.50 16.86 -23.78
C LEU A 591 -16.27 18.37 -23.66
N ASP A 592 -15.05 18.78 -23.33
CA ASP A 592 -14.66 20.19 -23.23
C ASP A 592 -13.17 20.36 -23.57
N PRO A 593 -12.83 20.96 -24.73
CA PRO A 593 -11.44 21.11 -25.15
C PRO A 593 -10.69 22.21 -24.37
N THR A 594 -11.39 23.17 -23.76
CA THR A 594 -10.79 24.26 -22.99
C THR A 594 -10.28 23.73 -21.65
N TYR A 595 -11.11 22.96 -20.95
CA TYR A 595 -10.74 22.35 -19.67
C TYR A 595 -10.01 21.00 -19.83
N GLY A 596 -10.03 20.44 -21.04
CA GLY A 596 -9.45 19.12 -21.32
C GLY A 596 -10.23 18.00 -20.66
N ILE A 597 -11.56 18.01 -20.81
CA ILE A 597 -12.44 16.98 -20.26
C ILE A 597 -12.68 15.94 -21.36
N PHE A 598 -12.28 14.71 -21.08
CA PHE A 598 -12.38 13.58 -21.99
C PHE A 598 -13.18 12.45 -21.35
N GLU A 599 -14.15 11.91 -22.08
CA GLU A 599 -15.03 10.84 -21.60
C GLU A 599 -14.24 9.61 -21.13
N GLY A 600 -13.26 9.17 -21.92
CA GLY A 600 -12.45 8.00 -21.58
C GLY A 600 -11.53 8.23 -20.37
N VAL A 601 -11.07 9.46 -20.16
CA VAL A 601 -10.30 9.83 -18.96
C VAL A 601 -11.18 9.76 -17.72
N ASN A 602 -12.36 10.37 -17.74
CA ASN A 602 -13.30 10.34 -16.61
C ASN A 602 -13.72 8.91 -16.27
N GLN A 603 -14.02 8.09 -17.28
CA GLN A 603 -14.39 6.69 -17.07
C GLN A 603 -13.24 5.89 -16.42
N PHE A 604 -12.02 6.06 -16.92
CA PHE A 604 -10.86 5.36 -16.36
C PHE A 604 -10.58 5.79 -14.93
N VAL A 605 -10.57 7.11 -14.67
CA VAL A 605 -10.32 7.66 -13.33
C VAL A 605 -11.41 7.23 -12.36
N TYR A 606 -12.69 7.28 -12.73
CA TYR A 606 -13.79 6.83 -11.86
C TYR A 606 -13.65 5.36 -11.46
N GLN A 607 -13.32 4.49 -12.41
CA GLN A 607 -13.10 3.06 -12.13
C GLN A 607 -11.88 2.83 -11.22
N ASN A 608 -10.77 3.52 -11.47
CA ASN A 608 -9.49 3.25 -10.80
C ASN A 608 -9.23 4.13 -9.56
N SER A 609 -10.13 5.06 -9.24
CA SER A 609 -10.14 5.85 -7.99
C SER A 609 -11.12 5.29 -6.96
N HIS A 610 -11.53 4.02 -7.09
CA HIS A 610 -12.58 3.43 -6.27
C HIS A 610 -13.90 4.23 -6.28
N GLN A 611 -14.24 4.81 -7.43
CA GLN A 611 -15.46 5.60 -7.65
C GLN A 611 -15.54 6.90 -6.85
N THR A 612 -14.41 7.41 -6.34
CA THR A 612 -14.40 8.67 -5.57
C THR A 612 -14.20 9.91 -6.45
N VAL A 613 -13.58 9.77 -7.63
CA VAL A 613 -13.33 10.88 -8.55
C VAL A 613 -14.12 10.65 -9.84
N SER A 614 -15.16 11.45 -10.06
CA SER A 614 -16.06 11.31 -11.21
C SER A 614 -15.63 12.12 -12.43
N ASN A 615 -14.98 13.27 -12.21
CA ASN A 615 -14.55 14.17 -13.27
C ASN A 615 -13.12 14.66 -13.01
N VAL A 616 -12.35 14.81 -14.08
CA VAL A 616 -11.02 15.44 -14.04
C VAL A 616 -10.89 16.43 -15.18
N THR A 617 -10.42 17.63 -14.89
CA THR A 617 -9.95 18.57 -15.91
C THR A 617 -8.43 18.44 -16.08
N MET A 618 -7.98 18.37 -17.33
CA MET A 618 -6.55 18.28 -17.64
C MET A 618 -5.87 19.65 -17.59
N TYR A 619 -6.62 20.75 -17.71
CA TYR A 619 -6.04 22.08 -17.94
C TYR A 619 -6.52 23.17 -16.96
N SER A 620 -7.16 22.81 -15.84
CA SER A 620 -7.59 23.76 -14.79
C SER A 620 -7.14 23.32 -13.39
N ILE A 621 -6.77 24.29 -12.55
CA ILE A 621 -6.56 24.14 -11.11
C ILE A 621 -7.86 24.37 -10.32
N MET A 622 -8.81 25.13 -10.88
CA MET A 622 -10.04 25.53 -10.20
C MET A 622 -11.17 24.51 -10.32
N ARG A 623 -11.35 23.93 -11.50
CA ARG A 623 -12.46 23.02 -11.78
C ARG A 623 -11.98 21.58 -11.78
N ASP A 624 -12.46 20.75 -10.86
CA ASP A 624 -12.20 19.32 -10.79
C ASP A 624 -10.72 18.95 -11.10
N PRO A 625 -9.73 19.54 -10.42
CA PRO A 625 -8.32 19.29 -10.72
C PRO A 625 -7.98 17.82 -10.50
N MET A 626 -6.96 17.33 -11.21
CA MET A 626 -6.40 16.01 -10.94
C MET A 626 -5.95 15.91 -9.48
N THR A 627 -6.27 14.80 -8.83
CA THR A 627 -5.83 14.53 -7.46
C THR A 627 -4.30 14.45 -7.39
N ALA A 628 -3.72 14.62 -6.20
CA ALA A 628 -2.29 14.46 -5.99
C ALA A 628 -1.99 13.44 -4.88
N CYS A 629 -0.92 12.64 -5.05
CA CYS A 629 -0.54 11.64 -4.06
C CYS A 629 0.33 12.21 -2.94
N GLY A 630 1.50 12.76 -3.26
CA GLY A 630 2.46 13.29 -2.28
C GLY A 630 3.91 13.35 -2.76
N CYS A 631 4.21 12.77 -3.93
CA CYS A 631 5.54 12.79 -4.53
C CYS A 631 5.79 13.98 -5.47
N PHE A 632 4.93 14.99 -5.49
CA PHE A 632 5.08 16.17 -6.36
C PHE A 632 6.36 16.96 -6.07
N GLU A 633 7.00 17.47 -7.13
CA GLU A 633 8.17 18.35 -7.04
C GLU A 633 7.79 19.76 -6.60
N CYS A 634 6.63 20.24 -7.05
CA CYS A 634 6.12 21.56 -6.76
C CYS A 634 4.63 21.51 -6.36
N ILE A 635 4.19 22.52 -5.62
CA ILE A 635 2.77 22.76 -5.33
C ILE A 635 2.39 24.10 -5.94
N ALA A 636 1.37 24.10 -6.80
CA ALA A 636 0.68 25.29 -7.25
C ALA A 636 -0.52 25.55 -6.34
N MET A 637 -0.70 26.79 -5.89
CA MET A 637 -1.84 27.19 -5.06
C MET A 637 -2.32 28.59 -5.43
N VAL A 638 -3.63 28.78 -5.47
CA VAL A 638 -4.26 30.09 -5.75
C VAL A 638 -3.99 31.09 -4.62
N ILE A 639 -3.65 32.32 -5.00
CA ILE A 639 -3.62 33.51 -4.15
C ILE A 639 -4.76 34.43 -4.61
N PRO A 640 -5.94 34.35 -3.96
CA PRO A 640 -7.14 35.08 -4.36
C PRO A 640 -6.91 36.58 -4.57
N GLU A 641 -6.22 37.21 -3.63
CA GLU A 641 -5.98 38.65 -3.60
C GLU A 641 -5.14 39.13 -4.78
N ALA A 642 -4.26 38.28 -5.30
CA ALA A 642 -3.37 38.57 -6.43
C ALA A 642 -3.95 38.13 -7.79
N ASN A 643 -5.18 37.60 -7.83
CA ASN A 643 -5.82 37.03 -9.02
C ASN A 643 -4.92 36.03 -9.77
N GLY A 644 -4.14 35.26 -9.02
CA GLY A 644 -3.07 34.41 -9.55
C GLY A 644 -2.77 33.20 -8.68
N ILE A 645 -1.66 32.53 -8.97
CA ILE A 645 -1.18 31.35 -8.25
C ILE A 645 0.27 31.55 -7.80
N MET A 646 0.62 30.93 -6.69
CA MET A 646 2.00 30.72 -6.27
C MET A 646 2.47 29.31 -6.64
N VAL A 647 3.77 29.13 -6.89
CA VAL A 647 4.41 27.84 -7.13
C VAL A 647 5.60 27.66 -6.20
N VAL A 648 5.50 26.70 -5.27
CA VAL A 648 6.58 26.41 -4.30
C VAL A 648 7.23 25.07 -4.59
N SER A 649 8.56 25.04 -4.59
CA SER A 649 9.36 23.80 -4.76
C SER A 649 9.51 23.04 -3.45
N ARG A 650 9.61 21.70 -3.53
CA ARG A 650 9.99 20.83 -2.41
C ARG A 650 11.33 21.22 -1.78
N GLU A 651 12.24 21.75 -2.58
CA GLU A 651 13.58 22.15 -2.16
C GLU A 651 13.61 23.53 -1.46
N ASP A 652 12.48 24.24 -1.46
CA ASP A 652 12.36 25.55 -0.81
C ASP A 652 11.74 25.42 0.59
N PRO A 653 12.52 25.65 1.66
CA PRO A 653 12.04 25.57 3.04
C PRO A 653 11.33 26.85 3.50
N SER A 654 11.25 27.87 2.64
CA SER A 654 10.81 29.22 3.01
C SER A 654 9.30 29.29 3.24
N MET A 655 8.87 30.36 3.91
CA MET A 655 7.46 30.69 4.03
C MET A 655 6.94 31.25 2.71
N THR A 656 5.73 30.86 2.31
CA THR A 656 5.08 31.40 1.11
C THR A 656 4.03 32.46 1.48
N PRO A 657 3.58 33.28 0.51
CA PRO A 657 2.48 34.22 0.73
C PRO A 657 1.18 33.60 1.25
N ALA A 658 0.97 32.29 1.09
CA ALA A 658 -0.17 31.58 1.67
C ALA A 658 -0.03 31.30 3.18
N GLY A 659 1.03 31.78 3.84
CA GLY A 659 1.28 31.56 5.27
C GLY A 659 1.65 30.12 5.62
N MET A 660 2.07 29.32 4.63
CA MET A 660 2.40 27.90 4.79
C MET A 660 3.72 27.56 4.09
N THR A 661 4.49 26.64 4.65
CA THR A 661 5.66 26.05 3.97
C THR A 661 5.23 24.96 2.99
N PHE A 662 6.14 24.52 2.11
CA PHE A 662 5.90 23.35 1.25
C PHE A 662 5.41 22.13 2.04
N SER A 663 6.00 21.84 3.21
CA SER A 663 5.65 20.66 4.01
C SER A 663 4.21 20.73 4.53
N THR A 664 3.75 21.91 4.93
CA THR A 664 2.36 22.13 5.37
C THR A 664 1.40 21.98 4.20
N LEU A 665 1.71 22.61 3.06
CA LEU A 665 0.91 22.53 1.84
C LEU A 665 0.82 21.11 1.29
N ALA A 666 1.89 20.33 1.39
CA ALA A 666 1.90 18.95 0.94
C ALA A 666 0.88 18.09 1.69
N GLY A 667 0.64 18.37 2.97
CA GLY A 667 -0.41 17.73 3.76
C GLY A 667 -1.84 18.07 3.29
N MET A 668 -2.03 19.25 2.69
CA MET A 668 -3.33 19.66 2.12
C MET A 668 -3.53 19.19 0.68
N ALA A 669 -2.46 19.15 -0.11
CA ALA A 669 -2.51 18.79 -1.53
C ALA A 669 -2.47 17.27 -1.77
N GLY A 670 -1.85 16.51 -0.87
CA GLY A 670 -1.66 15.06 -1.01
C GLY A 670 -2.88 14.20 -0.63
N GLY A 671 -2.70 12.89 -0.69
CA GLY A 671 -3.69 11.91 -0.20
C GLY A 671 -4.76 11.47 -1.20
N GLY A 672 -4.70 11.94 -2.45
CA GLY A 672 -5.64 11.54 -3.50
C GLY A 672 -6.97 12.28 -3.45
N LEU A 673 -7.00 13.48 -2.87
CA LEU A 673 -8.18 14.35 -2.83
C LEU A 673 -8.18 15.33 -4.03
N GLN A 674 -9.38 15.72 -4.48
CA GLN A 674 -9.54 16.85 -5.41
C GLN A 674 -9.68 18.13 -4.60
N THR A 675 -8.70 19.02 -4.73
CA THR A 675 -8.65 20.27 -3.96
C THR A 675 -8.64 21.45 -4.94
N PRO A 676 -9.81 21.98 -5.34
CA PRO A 676 -9.89 23.20 -6.15
C PRO A 676 -8.97 24.31 -5.64
N GLY A 677 -8.15 24.86 -6.53
CA GLY A 677 -7.19 25.90 -6.20
C GLY A 677 -5.85 25.40 -5.65
N VAL A 678 -5.65 24.09 -5.48
CA VAL A 678 -4.36 23.49 -5.06
C VAL A 678 -4.03 22.28 -5.93
N MET A 679 -2.82 22.23 -6.49
CA MET A 679 -2.39 21.14 -7.36
C MET A 679 -0.91 20.81 -7.16
N GLY A 680 -0.61 19.53 -6.97
CA GLY A 680 0.76 19.02 -7.05
C GLY A 680 1.19 18.84 -8.50
N VAL A 681 2.38 19.33 -8.87
CA VAL A 681 2.90 19.28 -10.24
C VAL A 681 4.38 18.91 -10.27
N GLY A 682 4.83 18.34 -11.38
CA GLY A 682 6.25 18.23 -11.70
C GLY A 682 6.76 19.57 -12.25
N LYS A 683 8.02 19.93 -11.99
CA LYS A 683 8.55 21.27 -12.34
C LYS A 683 8.49 21.57 -13.84
N TYR A 684 8.68 20.55 -14.68
CA TYR A 684 8.61 20.70 -16.14
C TYR A 684 7.18 20.94 -16.66
N TYR A 685 6.14 20.72 -15.87
CA TYR A 685 4.76 21.04 -16.30
C TYR A 685 4.58 22.55 -16.41
N LEU A 686 5.33 23.34 -15.61
CA LEU A 686 5.32 24.80 -15.67
C LEU A 686 5.70 25.34 -17.06
N LEU A 687 6.49 24.58 -17.82
CA LEU A 687 6.92 24.95 -19.17
C LEU A 687 5.88 24.65 -20.25
N SER A 688 4.86 23.86 -19.92
CA SER A 688 3.87 23.38 -20.88
C SER A 688 2.98 24.50 -21.42
N ARG A 689 2.52 24.35 -22.67
CA ARG A 689 1.44 25.20 -23.24
C ARG A 689 0.08 24.89 -22.61
N LYS A 690 -0.07 23.70 -22.02
CA LYS A 690 -1.27 23.24 -21.31
C LYS A 690 -1.21 23.46 -19.80
N PHE A 691 -0.17 24.12 -19.29
CA PHE A 691 -0.07 24.47 -17.87
C PHE A 691 -1.23 25.39 -17.49
N ILE A 692 -2.22 24.86 -16.74
CA ILE A 692 -3.44 25.57 -16.33
C ILE A 692 -4.04 26.49 -17.40
N SER A 693 -4.03 26.04 -18.66
CA SER A 693 -4.36 26.90 -19.80
C SER A 693 -5.81 27.39 -19.78
N ALA A 694 -6.73 26.64 -19.13
CA ALA A 694 -8.11 27.06 -18.93
C ALA A 694 -8.24 28.26 -17.98
N ASP A 695 -7.28 28.44 -17.06
CA ASP A 695 -7.33 29.47 -16.01
C ASP A 695 -6.42 30.68 -16.34
N GLY A 696 -5.78 30.70 -17.51
CA GLY A 696 -4.94 31.80 -17.97
C GLY A 696 -3.45 31.49 -18.07
N GLY A 697 -3.05 30.24 -17.87
CA GLY A 697 -1.71 29.78 -18.17
C GLY A 697 -0.63 30.28 -17.21
N PHE A 698 0.61 30.30 -17.70
CA PHE A 698 1.76 30.72 -16.90
C PHE A 698 1.70 32.18 -16.45
N LYS A 699 0.95 33.04 -17.15
CA LYS A 699 0.69 34.45 -16.76
C LYS A 699 -0.03 34.60 -15.42
N ARG A 700 -0.61 33.53 -14.88
CA ARG A 700 -1.20 33.49 -13.54
C ARG A 700 -0.18 33.30 -12.42
N VAL A 701 1.04 32.86 -12.71
CA VAL A 701 2.06 32.68 -11.67
C VAL A 701 2.47 34.06 -11.18
N VAL A 702 2.20 34.38 -9.91
CA VAL A 702 2.54 35.67 -9.28
C VAL A 702 3.68 35.56 -8.27
N TRP A 703 3.95 34.33 -7.80
CA TRP A 703 5.03 34.04 -6.87
C TRP A 703 5.62 32.66 -7.22
N MET A 704 6.95 32.55 -7.21
CA MET A 704 7.64 31.29 -7.48
C MET A 704 8.92 31.20 -6.65
N SER A 705 9.21 30.04 -6.05
CA SER A 705 10.49 29.79 -5.37
C SER A 705 11.68 30.23 -6.22
N SER A 706 12.61 31.02 -5.66
CA SER A 706 13.79 31.49 -6.39
C SER A 706 14.63 30.34 -6.97
N PHE A 707 14.66 29.21 -6.28
CA PHE A 707 15.28 27.98 -6.76
C PHE A 707 14.77 27.56 -8.15
N LEU A 708 13.46 27.67 -8.41
CA LEU A 708 12.90 27.34 -9.73
C LEU A 708 13.32 28.35 -10.79
N LYS A 709 13.31 29.65 -10.45
CA LYS A 709 13.78 30.71 -11.35
C LYS A 709 15.25 30.52 -11.74
N GLU A 710 16.08 30.09 -10.81
CA GLU A 710 17.52 29.89 -11.04
C GLU A 710 17.81 28.57 -11.76
N SER A 711 17.16 27.47 -11.35
CA SER A 711 17.41 26.14 -11.91
C SER A 711 16.78 25.91 -13.29
N MET A 712 15.81 26.73 -13.68
CA MET A 712 15.09 26.65 -14.96
C MET A 712 15.08 28.00 -15.71
N ALA A 713 16.13 28.82 -15.51
CA ALA A 713 16.15 30.20 -15.98
C ALA A 713 15.93 30.35 -17.49
N GLU A 714 16.63 29.56 -18.30
CA GLU A 714 16.53 29.62 -19.77
C GLU A 714 15.17 29.11 -20.25
N GLU A 715 14.66 28.05 -19.64
CA GLU A 715 13.36 27.46 -19.99
C GLU A 715 12.21 28.39 -19.62
N LEU A 716 12.25 29.00 -18.44
CA LEU A 716 11.23 29.96 -17.99
C LEU A 716 11.28 31.26 -18.82
N LYS A 717 12.46 31.69 -19.24
CA LYS A 717 12.60 32.81 -20.18
C LYS A 717 11.93 32.50 -21.52
N ALA A 718 12.12 31.29 -22.05
CA ALA A 718 11.45 30.87 -23.28
C ALA A 718 9.90 30.83 -23.11
N VAL A 719 9.41 30.48 -21.92
CA VAL A 719 7.98 30.59 -21.58
C VAL A 719 7.52 32.05 -21.59
N ALA A 720 8.25 32.96 -20.94
CA ALA A 720 7.92 34.39 -20.91
C ALA A 720 7.85 35.00 -22.33
N GLU A 721 8.83 34.69 -23.18
CA GLU A 721 8.83 35.08 -24.59
C GLU A 721 7.61 34.52 -25.35
N ARG A 722 7.25 33.25 -25.10
CA ARG A 722 6.07 32.61 -25.71
C ARG A 722 4.75 33.26 -25.27
N GLU A 723 4.64 33.65 -24.01
CA GLU A 723 3.44 34.31 -23.46
C GLU A 723 3.29 35.78 -23.91
N GLY A 724 4.30 36.32 -24.59
CA GLY A 724 4.31 37.68 -25.14
C GLY A 724 4.77 38.75 -24.16
N ASP A 725 5.40 38.36 -23.04
CA ASP A 725 5.94 39.26 -22.03
C ASP A 725 7.34 38.78 -21.61
N PRO A 726 8.41 39.16 -22.33
CA PRO A 726 9.77 38.67 -22.08
C PRO A 726 10.29 38.97 -20.66
N ASP A 727 9.76 40.01 -20.01
CA ASP A 727 10.12 40.42 -18.65
C ASP A 727 9.25 39.74 -17.58
N LEU A 728 8.35 38.81 -17.96
CA LEU A 728 7.38 38.20 -17.05
C LEU A 728 8.03 37.57 -15.81
N ILE A 729 9.18 36.91 -15.96
CA ILE A 729 9.87 36.25 -14.84
C ILE A 729 10.32 37.27 -13.77
N ASP A 730 10.71 38.48 -14.19
CA ASP A 730 11.10 39.56 -13.29
C ASP A 730 9.91 40.24 -12.60
N LYS A 731 8.70 40.03 -13.13
CA LYS A 731 7.43 40.50 -12.53
C LYS A 731 6.86 39.51 -11.51
N ILE A 732 7.35 38.27 -11.48
CA ILE A 732 6.95 37.24 -10.52
C ILE A 732 7.76 37.42 -9.24
N ALA A 733 7.11 37.46 -8.07
CA ALA A 733 7.82 37.54 -6.80
C ALA A 733 8.47 36.20 -6.42
N ASP A 734 9.38 36.22 -5.45
CA ASP A 734 9.94 35.03 -4.80
C ASP A 734 10.13 35.30 -3.30
N GLU A 735 10.67 34.34 -2.55
CA GLU A 735 10.86 34.45 -1.11
C GLU A 735 11.81 35.58 -0.68
N ARG A 736 12.62 36.12 -1.60
CA ARG A 736 13.53 37.24 -1.34
C ARG A 736 12.82 38.59 -1.41
N VAL A 737 11.64 38.61 -2.04
CA VAL A 737 10.82 39.80 -2.27
C VAL A 737 9.61 39.84 -1.34
N ALA A 738 8.86 38.74 -1.26
CA ALA A 738 7.62 38.67 -0.50
C ALA A 738 7.39 37.27 0.10
N THR A 739 7.02 37.23 1.37
CA THR A 739 6.58 36.00 2.06
C THR A 739 5.15 36.12 2.61
N THR A 740 4.48 37.25 2.37
CA THR A 740 3.10 37.53 2.77
C THR A 740 2.33 38.17 1.61
N VAL A 741 1.00 38.12 1.64
CA VAL A 741 0.14 38.78 0.63
C VAL A 741 0.32 40.30 0.66
N ASP A 742 0.48 40.89 1.85
CA ASP A 742 0.67 42.33 2.04
C ASP A 742 1.97 42.86 1.41
N GLU A 743 3.01 42.02 1.34
CA GLU A 743 4.26 42.32 0.60
C GLU A 743 4.13 42.03 -0.89
N LEU A 744 3.38 40.98 -1.25
CA LEU A 744 3.23 40.52 -2.63
C LEU A 744 2.47 41.53 -3.50
N LEU A 745 1.32 42.04 -3.02
CA LEU A 745 0.46 42.91 -3.83
C LEU A 745 1.16 44.20 -4.29
N PRO A 746 1.83 44.98 -3.42
CA PRO A 746 2.54 46.18 -3.84
C PRO A 746 3.61 45.90 -4.91
N PHE A 747 4.33 44.77 -4.80
CA PHE A 747 5.33 44.38 -5.79
C PHE A 747 4.69 44.08 -7.15
N LEU A 748 3.59 43.33 -7.18
CA LEU A 748 2.88 43.00 -8.41
C LEU A 748 2.31 44.25 -9.09
N GLU A 749 1.79 45.20 -8.30
CA GLU A 749 1.30 46.49 -8.81
C GLU A 749 2.44 47.33 -9.39
N GLU A 750 3.57 47.45 -8.68
CA GLU A 750 4.76 48.17 -9.14
C GLU A 750 5.29 47.60 -10.46
N LYS A 751 5.35 46.27 -10.56
CA LYS A 751 5.83 45.55 -11.75
C LYS A 751 4.81 45.46 -12.88
N GLY A 752 3.56 45.86 -12.64
CA GLY A 752 2.48 45.76 -13.61
C GLY A 752 2.23 44.31 -14.04
N HIS A 753 2.13 43.40 -13.05
CA HIS A 753 1.96 41.98 -13.33
C HIS A 753 0.64 41.69 -14.06
N PRO A 754 0.63 40.91 -15.17
CA PRO A 754 -0.55 40.75 -16.02
C PRO A 754 -1.75 40.15 -15.29
N ALA A 755 -1.53 39.24 -14.34
CA ALA A 755 -2.59 38.58 -13.56
C ALA A 755 -3.58 39.56 -12.90
N LEU A 756 -3.10 40.74 -12.46
CA LEU A 756 -3.95 41.75 -11.80
C LEU A 756 -5.02 42.34 -12.72
N THR A 757 -4.82 42.26 -14.03
CA THR A 757 -5.71 42.83 -15.06
C THR A 757 -6.42 41.79 -15.91
N MET A 758 -6.13 40.50 -15.70
CA MET A 758 -6.86 39.41 -16.33
C MET A 758 -8.23 39.24 -15.68
N ASP A 759 -9.14 38.54 -16.36
CA ASP A 759 -10.45 38.19 -15.79
C ASP A 759 -10.28 37.53 -14.40
N PRO A 760 -11.23 37.70 -13.47
CA PRO A 760 -11.18 37.04 -12.17
C PRO A 760 -11.06 35.52 -12.30
N LEU A 761 -10.24 34.92 -11.45
CA LEU A 761 -10.03 33.46 -11.40
C LEU A 761 -11.25 32.69 -10.83
N PHE A 762 -12.15 33.40 -10.13
CA PHE A 762 -13.40 32.89 -9.53
C PHE A 762 -14.47 33.98 -9.42
#